data_AF-A0AAD3Y2J0-F1
#
_entry.id   AF-A0AAD3Y2J0-F1
#
_cell.length_a   1.000
_cell.length_b   1.000
_cell.length_c   1.000
_cell.angle_alpha   90.00
_cell.angle_beta   90.00
_cell.angle_gamma   90.00
#
_symmetry.space_group_name_H-M   'P 1'
#
loop_
_entity.id
_entity.type
_entity.pdbx_description
1 polymer ?
#
loop_
_entity_poly.entity_id
_entity_poly.type
_entity_poly.pdbx_seq_one_letter_code
_entity_poly.pdbx_strand_id
1 'polypeptide(L)'
;MVKKVEGPTLPPETTIKGRRLHTKPLINLSRHKHLKARSSGIKMASNGNASGASLENGPAGRNVLPKIRTEHKSQNGICHDDSTPPVKAQTIHELHSLQRKKSAPTTPIKGVQGPFATMSEVERQKQQLQSISASLASLTRETGPKVVKGDPARKPEPPKHEAHHHFTPTISVSDSSLKFTHVLYNLSPAELYEQAIKCEKGSFITSTGALATLSGAKTGRCPRDKRVVRDETTEDELWWGKGSPNIEMDEETFLINRERAVDYLNSLDKVFVNDQFLNWDLQNRIKVRIVSARAYHSLFMHNMCIRPTPEELENFGSPDFTIYNAGQFPCNRYTHYMTSSTSIDINLSRREMVILGTQYAGEMKKGLFSVMHYLMPKRGILSLHSGCNMGKDGDVALFFGLSGTGKTTLSTDHNRYLIGDDEHCWSENGVSNIEGGCYAKCIDLSRAKEPDIWNAIKFGTVLENVVFDEHTREVDYSDKSVTENTRAAYPIEYIPNVKLPCVGPQPKNVILLACDAFGVLPPVSKLNLAQTMYHFISGYTALVAGTEDGIKEPQATFSACFGAAFIMLHPTKYAAMLAEKMQKHGATGWLVNTGWSAGSYGSGNRIKLQYTRKIIDAIHSGTLLKANYKKTEVFGLEIPTAVEDVPPEILDPVNTWSDKKAYKDALLKLAGLFKNNFEVFTKHKMGKDNNLTDEILAAGPIF
;
A
#
# COMPACT_ATOMS: atom_id res chain seq x y z
N MET A 1 -43.32 -31.06 34.95
CA MET A 1 -44.24 -31.49 33.87
C MET A 1 -44.56 -30.22 33.08
N VAL A 2 -44.28 -30.06 31.77
CA VAL A 2 -44.65 -30.89 30.60
C VAL A 2 -46.19 -30.88 30.47
N LYS A 3 -46.83 -30.36 29.41
CA LYS A 3 -46.46 -30.34 27.96
C LYS A 3 -47.15 -29.18 27.19
N LYS A 4 -46.69 -28.94 25.95
CA LYS A 4 -47.35 -28.35 24.75
C LYS A 4 -48.56 -27.39 24.88
N VAL A 5 -48.52 -26.32 24.09
CA VAL A 5 -49.70 -25.70 23.45
C VAL A 5 -49.50 -25.77 21.93
N GLU A 6 -50.56 -26.04 21.17
CA GLU A 6 -50.57 -26.08 19.69
C GLU A 6 -51.53 -25.01 19.16
N GLY A 7 -51.18 -24.38 18.02
CA GLY A 7 -52.00 -23.34 17.38
C GLY A 7 -52.75 -23.87 16.14
N PRO A 8 -53.96 -23.37 15.84
CA PRO A 8 -54.78 -23.85 14.73
C PRO A 8 -54.36 -23.30 13.35
N THR A 9 -54.88 -23.92 12.30
CA THR A 9 -54.48 -23.76 10.88
C THR A 9 -55.65 -23.37 9.96
N LEU A 10 -55.35 -23.18 8.65
CA LEU A 10 -56.26 -23.03 7.48
C LEU A 10 -56.82 -21.61 7.23
N PRO A 11 -57.31 -21.28 6.00
CA PRO A 11 -57.40 -22.09 4.76
C PRO A 11 -56.60 -21.52 3.54
N PRO A 12 -56.60 -22.21 2.37
CA PRO A 12 -55.69 -21.92 1.25
C PRO A 12 -56.35 -21.37 -0.05
N GLU A 13 -55.47 -21.03 -1.01
CA GLU A 13 -55.63 -20.95 -2.48
C GLU A 13 -56.73 -20.11 -3.15
N THR A 14 -56.31 -19.36 -4.19
CA THR A 14 -57.11 -19.24 -5.43
C THR A 14 -56.20 -18.99 -6.63
N THR A 15 -56.25 -19.88 -7.64
CA THR A 15 -55.53 -19.73 -8.91
C THR A 15 -56.51 -19.41 -10.03
N ILE A 16 -56.20 -18.48 -10.95
CA ILE A 16 -56.86 -18.41 -12.27
C ILE A 16 -55.97 -17.77 -13.35
N LYS A 17 -56.29 -18.03 -14.61
CA LYS A 17 -55.36 -18.04 -15.76
C LYS A 17 -55.20 -16.68 -16.45
N GLY A 18 -53.96 -16.41 -16.87
CA GLY A 18 -53.51 -15.17 -17.51
C GLY A 18 -53.94 -14.91 -18.97
N ARG A 19 -53.24 -13.95 -19.60
CA ARG A 19 -53.26 -13.68 -21.05
C ARG A 19 -51.84 -13.48 -21.57
N ARG A 20 -51.59 -13.88 -22.82
CA ARG A 20 -50.34 -13.61 -23.55
C ARG A 20 -50.35 -12.18 -24.10
N LEU A 21 -49.16 -11.55 -24.16
CA LEU A 21 -48.81 -10.60 -25.21
C LEU A 21 -47.36 -10.84 -25.64
N HIS A 22 -47.08 -10.66 -26.93
CA HIS A 22 -45.74 -10.85 -27.51
C HIS A 22 -45.00 -9.52 -27.60
N THR A 23 -43.70 -9.54 -27.26
CA THR A 23 -42.68 -8.71 -27.91
C THR A 23 -41.47 -9.58 -28.26
N LYS A 24 -40.91 -9.38 -29.45
CA LYS A 24 -39.63 -9.95 -29.89
C LYS A 24 -38.59 -8.82 -30.00
N PRO A 25 -37.28 -9.12 -29.95
CA PRO A 25 -36.25 -8.09 -30.05
C PRO A 25 -36.19 -7.49 -31.46
N LEU A 26 -35.79 -6.22 -31.54
CA LEU A 26 -35.47 -5.53 -32.79
C LEU A 26 -34.06 -4.94 -32.74
N ILE A 27 -33.18 -5.52 -33.54
CA ILE A 27 -31.98 -4.85 -34.04
C ILE A 27 -32.44 -3.90 -35.15
N ASN A 28 -31.88 -2.69 -35.23
CA ASN A 28 -31.82 -2.03 -36.52
C ASN A 28 -30.61 -1.08 -36.64
N LEU A 29 -30.01 -1.02 -37.83
CA LEU A 29 -29.01 -0.03 -38.20
C LEU A 29 -29.66 1.05 -39.07
N SER A 30 -29.27 2.31 -38.88
CA SER A 30 -29.42 3.30 -39.95
C SER A 30 -28.25 4.27 -39.97
N ARG A 31 -27.37 4.12 -40.97
CA ARG A 31 -26.47 5.20 -41.39
C ARG A 31 -27.32 6.38 -41.88
N HIS A 32 -26.91 7.61 -41.59
CA HIS A 32 -27.13 8.73 -42.51
C HIS A 32 -25.88 9.59 -42.62
N LYS A 33 -25.49 9.90 -43.86
CA LYS A 33 -24.47 10.92 -44.17
C LYS A 33 -25.21 12.22 -44.45
N HIS A 34 -24.58 13.37 -44.16
CA HIS A 34 -24.74 14.51 -45.06
C HIS A 34 -23.46 15.35 -45.14
N LEU A 35 -22.99 15.58 -46.37
CA LEU A 35 -22.00 16.60 -46.71
C LEU A 35 -22.72 17.84 -47.23
N LYS A 36 -22.26 19.02 -46.77
CA LYS A 36 -21.99 20.27 -47.52
C LYS A 36 -21.65 21.35 -46.46
N ALA A 37 -20.51 22.03 -46.40
CA ALA A 37 -19.56 22.58 -47.39
C ALA A 37 -19.95 23.97 -47.93
N ARG A 38 -18.93 24.87 -47.97
CA ARG A 38 -18.94 26.31 -48.38
C ARG A 38 -19.59 27.28 -47.37
N SER A 39 -19.13 28.53 -47.22
CA SER A 39 -17.86 29.19 -47.67
C SER A 39 -17.70 30.58 -47.03
N SER A 40 -16.50 31.19 -47.19
CA SER A 40 -16.17 32.64 -47.08
C SER A 40 -16.37 33.34 -45.72
N GLY A 41 -15.47 34.24 -45.28
CA GLY A 41 -14.18 34.68 -45.83
C GLY A 41 -13.86 36.14 -45.41
N ILE A 42 -12.72 36.70 -45.89
CA ILE A 42 -12.32 38.15 -45.83
C ILE A 42 -11.96 38.61 -44.38
N LYS A 43 -10.84 39.25 -44.04
CA LYS A 43 -9.60 39.81 -44.67
C LYS A 43 -8.53 39.88 -43.53
N MET A 44 -7.23 40.13 -43.64
CA MET A 44 -6.17 40.39 -44.66
C MET A 44 -4.83 39.90 -43.98
N ALA A 45 -3.56 40.04 -44.36
CA ALA A 45 -2.70 40.65 -45.41
C ALA A 45 -1.41 39.75 -45.45
N SER A 46 -0.48 39.65 -46.42
CA SER A 46 0.13 40.49 -47.49
C SER A 46 1.09 41.57 -46.96
N ASN A 47 2.40 41.59 -47.23
CA ASN A 47 3.26 40.95 -48.26
C ASN A 47 4.41 40.12 -47.61
N GLY A 48 5.24 39.30 -48.25
CA GLY A 48 5.70 39.17 -49.66
C GLY A 48 7.17 39.61 -49.75
N ASN A 49 8.13 38.76 -50.14
CA ASN A 49 8.49 38.51 -51.55
C ASN A 49 9.28 37.19 -51.74
N ALA A 50 9.47 36.71 -52.98
CA ALA A 50 10.23 35.49 -53.28
C ALA A 50 10.92 35.48 -54.66
N SER A 51 12.11 34.87 -54.75
CA SER A 51 12.82 34.34 -55.94
C SER A 51 14.22 33.85 -55.52
N GLY A 52 14.92 32.95 -56.22
CA GLY A 52 14.60 32.12 -57.39
C GLY A 52 15.55 30.90 -57.43
N ALA A 53 15.42 30.00 -58.41
CA ALA A 53 16.12 28.71 -58.42
C ALA A 53 16.89 28.42 -59.72
N SER A 54 17.97 27.64 -59.61
CA SER A 54 18.60 26.90 -60.72
C SER A 54 19.40 25.70 -60.19
N LEU A 55 19.68 24.74 -61.07
CA LEU A 55 20.43 23.49 -60.83
C LEU A 55 21.61 23.43 -61.81
N GLU A 56 22.72 22.78 -61.44
CA GLU A 56 23.28 21.64 -62.19
C GLU A 56 24.58 21.06 -61.59
N ASN A 57 24.76 19.74 -61.81
CA ASN A 57 26.00 18.96 -61.99
C ASN A 57 27.18 19.01 -60.96
N GLY A 58 27.65 17.82 -60.56
CA GLY A 58 28.88 17.58 -59.77
C GLY A 58 30.03 17.00 -60.63
N PRO A 59 30.96 16.16 -60.10
CA PRO A 59 31.00 15.52 -58.77
C PRO A 59 32.37 15.61 -58.03
N ALA A 60 32.48 14.84 -56.93
CA ALA A 60 33.68 14.42 -56.14
C ALA A 60 33.99 15.19 -54.83
N GLY A 61 34.39 14.44 -53.78
CA GLY A 61 34.86 14.99 -52.49
C GLY A 61 34.46 14.15 -51.26
N ARG A 62 35.41 13.47 -50.62
CA ARG A 62 35.23 12.53 -49.48
C ARG A 62 34.64 13.16 -48.20
N ASN A 63 33.94 12.33 -47.42
CA ASN A 63 33.48 12.58 -46.04
C ASN A 63 34.54 13.19 -45.10
N VAL A 64 34.16 14.20 -44.32
CA VAL A 64 34.69 14.47 -42.96
C VAL A 64 33.55 14.98 -42.08
N LEU A 65 33.41 14.45 -40.86
CA LEU A 65 32.42 14.91 -39.86
C LEU A 65 32.90 16.23 -39.19
N PRO A 66 32.00 17.20 -38.92
CA PRO A 66 32.37 18.42 -38.23
C PRO A 66 32.75 18.15 -36.76
N LYS A 67 33.96 18.57 -36.36
CA LYS A 67 34.44 18.46 -34.97
C LYS A 67 33.65 19.40 -34.06
N ILE A 68 33.14 18.89 -32.94
CA ILE A 68 32.75 19.71 -31.80
C ILE A 68 34.03 20.35 -31.22
N ARG A 69 34.00 21.67 -31.02
CA ARG A 69 35.04 22.38 -30.25
C ARG A 69 34.67 22.37 -28.77
N THR A 70 35.53 21.79 -27.94
CA THR A 70 35.61 22.09 -26.50
C THR A 70 36.88 22.88 -26.25
N GLU A 71 36.78 24.06 -25.63
CA GLU A 71 37.95 24.87 -25.33
C GLU A 71 38.77 24.24 -24.20
N HIS A 72 40.07 24.09 -24.42
CA HIS A 72 41.01 23.72 -23.36
C HIS A 72 41.52 24.98 -22.66
N LYS A 73 41.57 24.93 -21.32
CA LYS A 73 42.74 25.45 -20.60
C LYS A 73 43.45 24.33 -19.85
N SER A 74 44.77 24.39 -19.98
CA SER A 74 45.80 23.51 -19.46
C SER A 74 46.07 23.76 -17.98
N GLN A 75 46.82 22.93 -17.23
CA GLN A 75 47.18 21.50 -17.26
C GLN A 75 47.98 21.27 -15.97
N ASN A 76 48.10 20.03 -15.48
CA ASN A 76 49.41 19.57 -15.00
C ASN A 76 49.52 18.04 -14.92
N GLY A 77 50.66 17.51 -15.36
CA GLY A 77 51.33 16.44 -14.63
C GLY A 77 50.96 14.97 -14.87
N ILE A 78 51.24 14.46 -16.07
CA ILE A 78 51.86 13.12 -16.30
C ILE A 78 50.99 11.86 -16.03
N CYS A 79 51.26 10.81 -16.83
CA CYS A 79 50.73 9.45 -16.71
C CYS A 79 51.91 8.49 -16.52
N HIS A 80 51.73 7.37 -15.81
CA HIS A 80 52.76 6.35 -15.61
C HIS A 80 52.29 4.94 -16.00
N ASP A 81 53.24 4.16 -16.52
CA ASP A 81 53.21 2.70 -16.60
C ASP A 81 53.35 2.10 -15.19
N ASP A 82 52.69 0.98 -14.94
CA ASP A 82 52.71 0.26 -13.66
C ASP A 82 52.76 -1.27 -13.87
N SER A 83 53.69 -1.69 -14.72
CA SER A 83 54.14 -3.08 -14.87
C SER A 83 54.78 -3.60 -13.55
N THR A 84 53.95 -3.99 -12.57
CA THR A 84 54.34 -4.24 -11.17
C THR A 84 54.30 -5.71 -10.73
N PRO A 85 55.05 -6.12 -9.67
CA PRO A 85 55.25 -7.53 -9.32
C PRO A 85 54.06 -8.16 -8.55
N PRO A 86 54.01 -9.51 -8.41
CA PRO A 86 52.89 -10.20 -7.77
C PRO A 86 52.76 -9.87 -6.27
N VAL A 87 51.64 -9.23 -5.91
CA VAL A 87 51.29 -8.88 -4.53
C VAL A 87 50.80 -10.11 -3.76
N LYS A 88 51.39 -10.38 -2.60
CA LYS A 88 50.87 -11.38 -1.64
C LYS A 88 49.88 -10.71 -0.68
N ALA A 89 48.58 -10.85 -0.95
CA ALA A 89 47.55 -10.47 0.02
C ALA A 89 47.67 -11.33 1.28
N GLN A 90 47.66 -10.71 2.47
CA GLN A 90 47.74 -11.43 3.75
C GLN A 90 46.37 -11.60 4.42
N THR A 91 45.33 -10.93 3.94
CA THR A 91 43.97 -11.05 4.48
C THR A 91 42.89 -11.14 3.38
N ILE A 92 41.76 -11.74 3.72
CA ILE A 92 40.60 -11.91 2.81
C ILE A 92 40.02 -10.54 2.39
N HIS A 93 40.06 -9.53 3.25
CA HIS A 93 39.56 -8.18 2.96
C HIS A 93 40.34 -7.49 1.82
N GLU A 94 41.64 -7.75 1.75
CA GLU A 94 42.55 -7.20 0.75
C GLU A 94 42.26 -7.79 -0.65
N LEU A 95 42.05 -9.11 -0.72
CA LEU A 95 41.69 -9.84 -1.92
C LEU A 95 40.39 -9.33 -2.57
N HIS A 96 39.37 -9.02 -1.77
CA HIS A 96 38.07 -8.56 -2.26
C HIS A 96 38.07 -7.14 -2.86
N SER A 97 39.12 -6.34 -2.63
CA SER A 97 39.26 -5.00 -3.22
C SER A 97 39.61 -5.05 -4.72
N LEU A 98 40.41 -6.04 -5.13
CA LEU A 98 41.03 -6.12 -6.45
C LEU A 98 40.10 -6.63 -7.56
N GLN A 99 38.97 -7.26 -7.21
CA GLN A 99 38.11 -8.00 -8.16
C GLN A 99 37.12 -7.16 -8.97
N ARG A 100 37.21 -5.81 -8.98
CA ARG A 100 36.20 -4.93 -9.61
C ARG A 100 36.65 -4.25 -10.92
N LYS A 101 36.75 -4.98 -12.04
CA LYS A 101 36.53 -4.43 -13.41
C LYS A 101 36.54 -5.46 -14.56
N LYS A 102 35.60 -5.29 -15.52
CA LYS A 102 35.47 -5.96 -16.84
C LYS A 102 35.12 -7.47 -16.74
N SER A 103 34.56 -8.16 -17.75
CA SER A 103 34.40 -7.89 -19.20
C SER A 103 33.06 -8.40 -19.78
N ALA A 104 32.71 -7.98 -21.01
CA ALA A 104 31.75 -8.65 -21.93
C ALA A 104 32.53 -9.66 -22.85
N PRO A 105 32.00 -10.36 -23.92
CA PRO A 105 30.91 -9.98 -24.85
C PRO A 105 30.06 -11.11 -25.55
N THR A 106 29.32 -10.72 -26.61
CA THR A 106 28.90 -11.48 -27.84
C THR A 106 27.65 -12.40 -27.92
N THR A 107 26.99 -12.32 -29.10
CA THR A 107 25.73 -12.93 -29.64
C THR A 107 26.05 -13.96 -30.77
N PRO A 108 25.14 -14.53 -31.66
CA PRO A 108 23.66 -14.45 -31.87
C PRO A 108 22.88 -15.78 -32.26
N ILE A 109 21.54 -15.70 -32.53
CA ILE A 109 20.74 -16.47 -33.57
C ILE A 109 20.40 -17.99 -33.29
N LYS A 110 19.28 -18.67 -33.70
CA LYS A 110 17.97 -18.38 -34.40
C LYS A 110 16.92 -19.55 -34.26
N GLY A 111 15.61 -19.28 -34.52
CA GLY A 111 14.60 -20.20 -35.10
C GLY A 111 13.72 -21.05 -34.12
N VAL A 112 12.37 -21.09 -34.05
CA VAL A 112 11.16 -20.93 -34.96
C VAL A 112 10.69 -22.27 -35.61
N GLN A 113 9.42 -22.76 -35.53
CA GLN A 113 8.20 -22.47 -34.72
C GLN A 113 7.08 -23.56 -34.90
N GLY A 114 6.22 -23.76 -33.88
CA GLY A 114 4.78 -24.14 -33.97
C GLY A 114 4.38 -25.60 -34.34
N PRO A 115 3.06 -25.94 -34.41
CA PRO A 115 1.85 -25.20 -33.98
C PRO A 115 0.92 -25.97 -32.98
N PHE A 116 -0.19 -25.35 -32.55
CA PHE A 116 -1.13 -25.85 -31.52
C PHE A 116 -2.34 -26.66 -32.05
N ALA A 117 -2.91 -27.52 -31.19
CA ALA A 117 -4.30 -27.97 -31.25
C ALA A 117 -4.89 -28.21 -29.83
N THR A 118 -6.19 -27.96 -29.67
CA THR A 118 -6.97 -28.19 -28.45
C THR A 118 -7.07 -29.70 -28.12
N MET A 119 -7.10 -30.16 -26.86
CA MET A 119 -7.35 -29.43 -25.62
C MET A 119 -8.41 -30.19 -24.76
N SER A 120 -8.07 -31.28 -24.05
CA SER A 120 -9.06 -32.16 -23.37
C SER A 120 -9.34 -31.74 -21.90
N GLU A 121 -10.04 -32.53 -21.07
CA GLU A 121 -10.35 -32.16 -19.67
C GLU A 121 -9.10 -31.83 -18.80
N VAL A 122 -7.94 -32.34 -19.21
CA VAL A 122 -6.62 -31.95 -18.67
C VAL A 122 -6.34 -30.43 -18.83
N GLU A 123 -6.97 -29.74 -19.81
CA GLU A 123 -7.06 -28.26 -19.90
C GLU A 123 -7.29 -27.63 -18.53
N ARG A 124 -8.24 -28.15 -17.76
CA ARG A 124 -8.79 -27.43 -16.61
C ARG A 124 -7.80 -27.43 -15.44
N GLN A 125 -7.10 -28.54 -15.23
CA GLN A 125 -5.96 -28.62 -14.31
C GLN A 125 -4.72 -27.92 -14.89
N LYS A 126 -4.50 -27.99 -16.21
CA LYS A 126 -3.37 -27.32 -16.87
C LYS A 126 -3.51 -25.80 -16.85
N GLN A 127 -4.73 -25.24 -16.87
CA GLN A 127 -5.00 -23.80 -16.72
C GLN A 127 -4.75 -23.32 -15.27
N GLN A 128 -5.12 -24.10 -14.26
CA GLN A 128 -4.71 -23.83 -12.87
C GLN A 128 -3.18 -23.79 -12.74
N LEU A 129 -2.47 -24.76 -13.34
CA LEU A 129 -1.00 -24.81 -13.31
C LEU A 129 -0.33 -23.76 -14.23
N GLN A 130 -0.92 -23.43 -15.37
CA GLN A 130 -0.47 -22.39 -16.31
C GLN A 130 -0.65 -21.00 -15.70
N SER A 131 -1.71 -20.75 -14.92
CA SER A 131 -1.86 -19.50 -14.16
C SER A 131 -0.62 -19.24 -13.31
N ILE A 132 -0.17 -20.25 -12.55
CA ILE A 132 1.03 -20.17 -11.68
C ILE A 132 2.32 -20.13 -12.52
N SER A 133 2.44 -21.00 -13.52
CA SER A 133 3.65 -21.12 -14.36
C SER A 133 3.88 -19.92 -15.28
N ALA A 134 2.83 -19.21 -15.72
CA ALA A 134 2.94 -18.03 -16.58
C ALA A 134 3.38 -16.78 -15.81
N SER A 135 3.12 -16.70 -14.50
CA SER A 135 3.71 -15.67 -13.65
C SER A 135 5.25 -15.81 -13.57
N LEU A 136 5.75 -17.06 -13.56
CA LEU A 136 7.18 -17.36 -13.37
C LEU A 136 8.00 -17.56 -14.66
N ALA A 137 7.35 -17.76 -15.82
CA ALA A 137 8.02 -17.92 -17.11
C ALA A 137 8.24 -16.55 -17.80
N SER A 138 9.48 -16.25 -18.20
CA SER A 138 9.74 -15.12 -19.11
C SER A 138 9.30 -15.46 -20.53
N LEU A 139 8.75 -14.47 -21.25
CA LEU A 139 8.26 -14.59 -22.64
C LEU A 139 9.38 -14.89 -23.66
N THR A 140 10.64 -14.97 -23.23
CA THR A 140 11.81 -15.30 -24.06
C THR A 140 12.31 -16.75 -23.91
N ARG A 141 11.68 -17.59 -23.07
CA ARG A 141 12.03 -19.02 -22.92
C ARG A 141 10.80 -19.93 -22.86
N GLU A 142 10.59 -20.72 -23.90
CA GLU A 142 9.48 -21.69 -24.03
C GLU A 142 9.55 -22.89 -23.05
N THR A 143 10.57 -22.95 -22.18
CA THR A 143 10.76 -24.01 -21.16
C THR A 143 11.08 -23.41 -19.78
N GLY A 144 10.03 -22.95 -19.09
CA GLY A 144 10.08 -22.70 -17.64
C GLY A 144 10.11 -24.01 -16.83
N PRO A 145 10.43 -23.95 -15.51
CA PRO A 145 10.47 -25.12 -14.65
C PRO A 145 9.08 -25.78 -14.51
N LYS A 146 9.04 -27.12 -14.49
CA LYS A 146 7.79 -27.87 -14.34
C LYS A 146 7.33 -27.87 -12.89
N VAL A 147 6.07 -27.45 -12.66
CA VAL A 147 5.45 -27.44 -11.34
C VAL A 147 5.21 -28.86 -10.82
N VAL A 148 5.63 -29.13 -9.58
CA VAL A 148 5.31 -30.34 -8.82
C VAL A 148 4.62 -29.91 -7.52
N LYS A 149 3.48 -30.52 -7.19
CA LYS A 149 2.63 -30.13 -6.05
C LYS A 149 2.82 -31.12 -4.88
N GLY A 150 3.42 -30.66 -3.79
CA GLY A 150 3.64 -31.45 -2.56
C GLY A 150 5.07 -31.39 -2.02
N ASP A 151 5.26 -31.87 -0.78
CA ASP A 151 6.56 -31.90 -0.08
C ASP A 151 7.49 -32.99 -0.66
N PRO A 152 8.72 -32.65 -1.12
CA PRO A 152 9.70 -33.63 -1.61
C PRO A 152 10.15 -34.67 -0.55
N ALA A 153 9.87 -34.48 0.74
CA ALA A 153 10.18 -35.47 1.77
C ALA A 153 9.39 -36.80 1.63
N ARG A 154 8.23 -36.80 0.94
CA ARG A 154 7.36 -37.98 0.82
C ARG A 154 7.83 -38.95 -0.28
N LYS A 155 8.88 -39.72 0.01
CA LYS A 155 9.35 -40.81 -0.86
C LYS A 155 8.24 -41.85 -1.11
N PRO A 156 8.00 -42.28 -2.37
CA PRO A 156 7.39 -43.57 -2.65
C PRO A 156 8.44 -44.69 -2.49
N GLU A 157 8.05 -45.85 -1.97
CA GLU A 157 8.92 -47.03 -1.87
C GLU A 157 8.93 -47.83 -3.19
N PRO A 158 10.11 -48.15 -3.76
CA PRO A 158 10.27 -49.15 -4.82
C PRO A 158 10.64 -50.53 -4.24
N PRO A 159 10.36 -51.63 -4.95
CA PRO A 159 10.76 -52.97 -4.53
C PRO A 159 12.29 -53.18 -4.61
N LYS A 160 12.82 -54.04 -3.74
CA LYS A 160 14.24 -54.40 -3.71
C LYS A 160 14.63 -55.33 -4.86
N HIS A 161 15.79 -55.10 -5.47
CA HIS A 161 16.71 -56.15 -5.93
C HIS A 161 18.14 -55.58 -6.01
N GLU A 162 19.16 -56.42 -5.80
CA GLU A 162 20.57 -56.03 -5.74
C GLU A 162 21.34 -56.45 -7.00
N ALA A 163 22.29 -55.62 -7.44
CA ALA A 163 23.40 -56.00 -8.30
C ALA A 163 24.55 -54.98 -8.17
N HIS A 164 25.80 -55.45 -8.07
CA HIS A 164 27.00 -54.59 -8.03
C HIS A 164 27.54 -54.36 -9.45
N HIS A 165 27.84 -53.11 -9.81
CA HIS A 165 28.73 -52.78 -10.93
C HIS A 165 29.62 -51.56 -10.62
N HIS A 166 30.72 -51.45 -11.38
CA HIS A 166 31.82 -50.53 -11.09
C HIS A 166 31.46 -49.05 -11.31
N PHE A 167 31.97 -48.19 -10.44
CA PHE A 167 31.81 -46.74 -10.56
C PHE A 167 32.91 -46.14 -11.44
N THR A 168 32.53 -45.75 -12.66
CA THR A 168 33.32 -44.82 -13.49
C THR A 168 32.67 -43.44 -13.41
N PRO A 169 33.36 -42.38 -12.98
CA PRO A 169 32.78 -41.04 -12.86
C PRO A 169 32.64 -40.37 -14.23
N THR A 170 31.67 -40.82 -15.03
CA THR A 170 31.28 -40.15 -16.28
C THR A 170 30.50 -38.89 -15.93
N ILE A 171 31.19 -37.75 -15.82
CA ILE A 171 30.53 -36.45 -15.60
C ILE A 171 29.76 -36.08 -16.87
N SER A 172 28.47 -36.36 -16.89
CA SER A 172 27.57 -35.89 -17.96
C SER A 172 27.31 -34.39 -17.77
N VAL A 173 28.25 -33.56 -18.24
CA VAL A 173 28.05 -32.10 -18.34
C VAL A 173 27.08 -31.81 -19.48
N SER A 174 25.79 -31.96 -19.19
CA SER A 174 24.71 -31.41 -19.99
C SER A 174 24.33 -30.04 -19.44
N ASP A 175 24.21 -29.02 -20.29
CA ASP A 175 23.78 -27.65 -19.92
C ASP A 175 22.36 -27.56 -19.31
N SER A 176 21.67 -28.69 -19.19
CA SER A 176 20.34 -28.88 -18.65
C SER A 176 20.30 -29.33 -17.18
N SER A 177 21.39 -29.24 -16.41
CA SER A 177 21.38 -29.39 -14.95
C SER A 177 20.73 -28.17 -14.25
N LEU A 178 19.59 -27.72 -14.76
CA LEU A 178 18.78 -26.64 -14.22
C LEU A 178 18.22 -27.07 -12.87
N LYS A 179 18.58 -26.34 -11.82
CA LYS A 179 18.01 -26.49 -10.49
C LYS A 179 16.50 -26.23 -10.56
N PHE A 180 15.69 -27.17 -10.08
CA PHE A 180 14.23 -27.00 -10.03
C PHE A 180 13.83 -26.24 -8.77
N THR A 181 13.11 -25.12 -8.96
CA THR A 181 12.46 -24.39 -7.86
C THR A 181 11.10 -25.02 -7.56
N HIS A 182 10.92 -25.53 -6.34
CA HIS A 182 9.64 -26.06 -5.88
C HIS A 182 8.65 -24.92 -5.56
N VAL A 183 7.42 -24.99 -6.09
CA VAL A 183 6.37 -24.01 -5.77
C VAL A 183 5.52 -24.51 -4.61
N LEU A 184 5.69 -23.87 -3.45
CA LEU A 184 4.91 -24.13 -2.25
C LEU A 184 3.66 -23.24 -2.26
N TYR A 185 2.55 -23.79 -2.73
CA TYR A 185 1.31 -23.08 -3.04
C TYR A 185 0.30 -23.14 -1.89
N ASN A 186 -0.19 -21.97 -1.45
CA ASN A 186 -1.26 -21.77 -0.46
C ASN A 186 -1.11 -22.62 0.82
N LEU A 187 0.12 -22.74 1.32
CA LEU A 187 0.44 -23.46 2.56
C LEU A 187 -0.36 -22.93 3.77
N SER A 188 -0.65 -23.84 4.71
CA SER A 188 -1.22 -23.52 6.01
C SER A 188 -0.21 -22.80 6.92
N PRO A 189 -0.66 -22.09 7.98
CA PRO A 189 0.24 -21.48 8.96
C PRO A 189 1.20 -22.48 9.61
N ALA A 190 0.77 -23.72 9.88
CA ALA A 190 1.64 -24.75 10.47
C ALA A 190 2.80 -25.12 9.53
N GLU A 191 2.52 -25.37 8.25
CA GLU A 191 3.55 -25.62 7.25
C GLU A 191 4.47 -24.40 7.09
N LEU A 192 3.93 -23.17 7.11
CA LEU A 192 4.75 -21.95 7.00
C LEU A 192 5.66 -21.74 8.21
N TYR A 193 5.21 -22.07 9.42
CA TYR A 193 6.06 -22.11 10.60
C TYR A 193 7.20 -23.14 10.44
N GLU A 194 6.90 -24.36 9.99
CA GLU A 194 7.93 -25.36 9.72
C GLU A 194 8.94 -24.89 8.68
N GLN A 195 8.48 -24.31 7.57
CA GLN A 195 9.34 -23.84 6.49
C GLN A 195 10.21 -22.65 6.92
N ALA A 196 9.68 -21.75 7.76
CA ALA A 196 10.45 -20.66 8.36
C ALA A 196 11.51 -21.18 9.35
N ILE A 197 11.13 -21.99 10.34
CA ILE A 197 12.06 -22.48 11.37
C ILE A 197 13.13 -23.41 10.77
N LYS A 198 12.79 -24.24 9.77
CA LYS A 198 13.75 -25.15 9.12
C LYS A 198 14.72 -24.47 8.14
N CYS A 199 14.39 -23.29 7.60
CA CYS A 199 15.15 -22.72 6.46
C CYS A 199 15.47 -21.22 6.55
N GLU A 200 14.83 -20.45 7.43
CA GLU A 200 15.07 -19.01 7.58
C GLU A 200 15.83 -18.70 8.87
N LYS A 201 17.16 -18.62 8.78
CA LYS A 201 18.02 -18.17 9.88
C LYS A 201 17.50 -16.84 10.46
N GLY A 202 17.32 -16.79 11.78
CA GLY A 202 16.75 -15.64 12.48
C GLY A 202 15.22 -15.66 12.63
N SER A 203 14.56 -16.77 12.30
CA SER A 203 13.15 -17.00 12.62
C SER A 203 13.02 -17.92 13.83
N PHE A 204 12.13 -17.59 14.77
CA PHE A 204 11.98 -18.25 16.06
C PHE A 204 10.51 -18.31 16.51
N ILE A 205 10.17 -19.25 17.39
CA ILE A 205 8.88 -19.28 18.07
C ILE A 205 9.04 -18.59 19.44
N THR A 206 8.15 -17.65 19.75
CA THR A 206 8.10 -16.93 21.04
C THR A 206 7.27 -17.69 22.09
N SER A 207 7.30 -17.28 23.36
CA SER A 207 6.56 -17.95 24.46
C SER A 207 5.04 -17.96 24.26
N THR A 208 4.51 -17.02 23.46
CA THR A 208 3.09 -16.98 23.03
C THR A 208 2.75 -17.98 21.90
N GLY A 209 3.77 -18.59 21.30
CA GLY A 209 3.66 -19.38 20.08
C GLY A 209 3.73 -18.56 18.78
N ALA A 210 3.87 -17.23 18.82
CA ALA A 210 3.99 -16.40 17.61
C ALA A 210 5.40 -16.52 16.97
N LEU A 211 5.46 -16.43 15.63
CA LEU A 211 6.70 -16.49 14.85
C LEU A 211 7.41 -15.13 14.85
N ALA A 212 8.51 -15.00 15.61
CA ALA A 212 9.37 -13.82 15.53
C ALA A 212 10.39 -13.95 14.39
N THR A 213 10.65 -12.87 13.66
CA THR A 213 11.68 -12.82 12.61
C THR A 213 12.16 -11.39 12.34
N LEU A 214 13.25 -11.27 11.57
CA LEU A 214 13.88 -10.00 11.20
C LEU A 214 13.65 -9.67 9.72
N SER A 215 13.43 -8.38 9.42
CA SER A 215 13.35 -7.84 8.06
C SER A 215 14.71 -7.32 7.53
N GLY A 216 15.79 -7.59 8.26
CA GLY A 216 17.16 -7.20 7.90
C GLY A 216 17.37 -5.69 7.92
N ALA A 217 18.19 -5.17 7.02
CA ALA A 217 18.64 -3.77 7.00
C ALA A 217 17.54 -2.72 6.71
N LYS A 218 16.28 -3.13 6.51
CA LYS A 218 15.12 -2.26 6.33
C LYS A 218 14.04 -2.68 7.33
N THR A 219 13.89 -1.92 8.41
CA THR A 219 12.89 -2.14 9.48
C THR A 219 11.63 -1.27 9.30
N GLY A 220 11.44 -0.73 8.10
CA GLY A 220 10.38 0.18 7.72
C GLY A 220 10.33 0.39 6.20
N ARG A 221 9.35 1.18 5.74
CA ARG A 221 9.13 1.46 4.31
C ARG A 221 10.25 2.32 3.70
N CYS A 222 10.48 2.15 2.41
CA CYS A 222 11.48 2.86 1.61
C CYS A 222 10.81 3.79 0.58
N PRO A 223 10.10 4.87 0.99
CA PRO A 223 9.30 5.68 0.07
C PRO A 223 10.11 6.39 -1.03
N ARG A 224 11.42 6.60 -0.83
CA ARG A 224 12.33 7.15 -1.86
C ARG A 224 12.71 6.12 -2.93
N ASP A 225 12.49 4.83 -2.67
CA ASP A 225 12.79 3.71 -3.55
C ASP A 225 11.50 3.10 -4.18
N LYS A 226 10.31 3.66 -3.90
CA LYS A 226 9.06 3.37 -4.63
C LYS A 226 9.19 3.91 -6.06
N ARG A 227 8.77 3.13 -7.06
CA ARG A 227 8.60 3.58 -8.45
C ARG A 227 7.23 3.17 -8.99
N VAL A 228 6.70 3.97 -9.90
CA VAL A 228 5.49 3.66 -10.65
C VAL A 228 5.80 3.88 -12.13
N VAL A 229 5.50 2.88 -12.97
CA VAL A 229 5.68 3.02 -14.42
C VAL A 229 4.76 4.12 -14.94
N ARG A 230 5.32 5.02 -15.76
CA ARG A 230 4.60 6.07 -16.47
C ARG A 230 4.44 5.65 -17.93
N ASP A 231 3.19 5.46 -18.33
CA ASP A 231 2.76 4.95 -19.62
C ASP A 231 1.43 5.60 -20.06
N GLU A 232 0.90 5.23 -21.23
CA GLU A 232 -0.37 5.75 -21.77
C GLU A 232 -1.58 5.56 -20.83
N THR A 233 -1.53 4.60 -19.89
CA THR A 233 -2.59 4.35 -18.90
C THR A 233 -2.49 5.28 -17.69
N THR A 234 -1.30 5.81 -17.40
CA THR A 234 -0.96 6.41 -16.10
C THR A 234 -0.44 7.84 -16.16
N GLU A 235 0.03 8.32 -17.33
CA GLU A 235 0.56 9.67 -17.51
C GLU A 235 -0.45 10.75 -17.12
N ASP A 236 -1.65 10.74 -17.70
CA ASP A 236 -2.71 11.74 -17.42
C ASP A 236 -3.54 11.43 -16.16
N GLU A 237 -3.53 10.18 -15.67
CA GLU A 237 -4.37 9.77 -14.53
C GLU A 237 -3.70 9.94 -13.16
N LEU A 238 -2.40 9.68 -13.06
CA LEU A 238 -1.71 9.67 -11.77
C LEU A 238 -1.22 11.06 -11.35
N TRP A 239 -1.10 11.26 -10.04
CA TRP A 239 -0.43 12.44 -9.52
C TRP A 239 1.09 12.26 -9.62
N TRP A 240 1.74 13.11 -10.41
CA TRP A 240 3.20 13.16 -10.58
C TRP A 240 3.79 14.46 -10.00
N GLY A 241 5.10 14.48 -9.80
CA GLY A 241 5.86 15.70 -9.44
C GLY A 241 5.88 16.08 -7.95
N LYS A 242 6.15 17.35 -7.65
CA LYS A 242 6.42 17.83 -6.28
C LYS A 242 5.24 17.55 -5.34
N GLY A 243 5.52 16.81 -4.26
CA GLY A 243 4.55 16.43 -3.24
C GLY A 243 3.93 15.05 -3.44
N SER A 244 3.99 14.50 -4.66
CA SER A 244 3.48 13.16 -4.94
C SER A 244 4.37 12.06 -4.33
N PRO A 245 3.79 10.93 -3.86
CA PRO A 245 4.55 9.72 -3.55
C PRO A 245 5.01 8.93 -4.79
N ASN A 246 4.50 9.28 -5.98
CA ASN A 246 4.69 8.49 -7.19
C ASN A 246 5.88 9.05 -7.97
N ILE A 247 7.01 8.37 -7.84
CA ILE A 247 8.24 8.63 -8.60
C ILE A 247 8.13 7.79 -9.88
N GLU A 248 8.23 8.45 -11.03
CA GLU A 248 8.07 7.84 -12.35
C GLU A 248 9.21 6.88 -12.72
N MET A 249 8.94 6.02 -13.69
CA MET A 249 9.87 5.06 -14.29
C MET A 249 9.37 4.61 -15.66
N ASP A 250 10.26 4.20 -16.57
CA ASP A 250 9.89 3.60 -17.87
C ASP A 250 9.61 2.07 -17.76
N GLU A 251 8.94 1.48 -18.77
CA GLU A 251 8.65 0.03 -18.75
C GLU A 251 9.90 -0.84 -18.93
N GLU A 252 10.91 -0.41 -19.69
CA GLU A 252 12.15 -1.18 -19.89
C GLU A 252 12.88 -1.42 -18.56
N THR A 253 12.98 -0.38 -17.75
CA THR A 253 13.53 -0.39 -16.38
C THR A 253 12.72 -1.30 -15.46
N PHE A 254 11.38 -1.24 -15.54
CA PHE A 254 10.51 -2.16 -14.81
C PHE A 254 10.76 -3.61 -15.22
N LEU A 255 10.89 -3.89 -16.52
CA LEU A 255 11.15 -5.24 -17.04
C LEU A 255 12.51 -5.76 -16.60
N ILE A 256 13.57 -4.92 -16.61
CA ILE A 256 14.89 -5.27 -16.07
C ILE A 256 14.80 -5.69 -14.59
N ASN A 257 14.09 -4.93 -13.75
CA ASN A 257 13.93 -5.29 -12.34
C ASN A 257 13.02 -6.53 -12.15
N ARG A 258 11.97 -6.68 -12.96
CA ARG A 258 11.09 -7.85 -12.99
C ARG A 258 11.84 -9.13 -13.35
N GLU A 259 12.66 -9.11 -14.40
CA GLU A 259 13.49 -10.27 -14.79
C GLU A 259 14.50 -10.59 -13.70
N ARG A 260 15.20 -9.60 -13.12
CA ARG A 260 16.09 -9.82 -11.97
C ARG A 260 15.39 -10.46 -10.76
N ALA A 261 14.14 -10.09 -10.49
CA ALA A 261 13.35 -10.67 -9.41
C ALA A 261 12.91 -12.10 -9.71
N VAL A 262 12.45 -12.36 -10.94
CA VAL A 262 12.02 -13.69 -11.41
C VAL A 262 13.20 -14.66 -11.50
N ASP A 263 14.35 -14.23 -12.03
CA ASP A 263 15.58 -15.03 -12.08
C ASP A 263 16.10 -15.37 -10.68
N TYR A 264 16.05 -14.42 -9.74
CA TYR A 264 16.39 -14.71 -8.35
C TYR A 264 15.44 -15.75 -7.74
N LEU A 265 14.13 -15.57 -7.88
CA LEU A 265 13.12 -16.51 -7.38
C LEU A 265 13.29 -17.91 -7.99
N ASN A 266 13.58 -18.00 -9.30
CA ASN A 266 13.87 -19.23 -10.04
C ASN A 266 15.29 -19.81 -9.75
N SER A 267 16.12 -19.16 -8.93
CA SER A 267 17.41 -19.71 -8.46
C SER A 267 17.31 -20.39 -7.08
N LEU A 268 16.20 -20.17 -6.37
CA LEU A 268 15.93 -20.77 -5.07
C LEU A 268 15.50 -22.23 -5.22
N ASP A 269 15.73 -23.02 -4.17
CA ASP A 269 15.25 -24.41 -4.08
C ASP A 269 13.71 -24.46 -4.01
N LYS A 270 13.09 -23.37 -3.53
CA LYS A 270 11.64 -23.23 -3.40
C LYS A 270 11.22 -21.75 -3.37
N VAL A 271 9.98 -21.50 -3.77
CA VAL A 271 9.27 -20.22 -3.59
C VAL A 271 7.89 -20.46 -3.00
N PHE A 272 7.37 -19.48 -2.28
CA PHE A 272 6.04 -19.52 -1.67
C PHE A 272 5.08 -18.70 -2.52
N VAL A 273 3.95 -19.30 -2.89
CA VAL A 273 2.92 -18.66 -3.73
C VAL A 273 1.59 -18.70 -3.00
N ASN A 274 0.97 -17.53 -2.80
CA ASN A 274 -0.30 -17.39 -2.11
C ASN A 274 -1.29 -16.60 -2.97
N ASP A 275 -2.34 -17.27 -3.42
CA ASP A 275 -3.53 -16.66 -4.02
C ASP A 275 -4.51 -16.23 -2.91
N GLN A 276 -4.86 -14.95 -2.87
CA GLN A 276 -5.70 -14.31 -1.85
C GLN A 276 -6.64 -13.27 -2.47
N PHE A 277 -7.60 -12.75 -1.68
CA PHE A 277 -8.41 -11.58 -2.06
C PHE A 277 -8.02 -10.31 -1.27
N LEU A 278 -8.30 -9.16 -1.87
CA LEU A 278 -8.51 -7.89 -1.18
C LEU A 278 -9.98 -7.46 -1.29
N ASN A 279 -10.42 -6.60 -0.36
CA ASN A 279 -11.77 -6.05 -0.24
C ASN A 279 -12.86 -7.07 0.15
N TRP A 280 -13.53 -6.86 1.29
CA TRP A 280 -14.61 -7.74 1.75
C TRP A 280 -15.93 -7.58 0.99
N ASP A 281 -16.12 -6.51 0.20
CA ASP A 281 -17.25 -6.41 -0.73
C ASP A 281 -17.04 -7.38 -1.91
N LEU A 282 -17.88 -8.42 -1.97
CA LEU A 282 -17.82 -9.47 -3.00
C LEU A 282 -17.87 -8.92 -4.43
N GLN A 283 -18.59 -7.81 -4.67
CA GLN A 283 -18.72 -7.21 -6.00
C GLN A 283 -17.44 -6.45 -6.40
N ASN A 284 -16.62 -6.06 -5.43
CA ASN A 284 -15.44 -5.22 -5.63
C ASN A 284 -14.14 -5.83 -5.11
N ARG A 285 -14.14 -7.15 -4.88
CA ARG A 285 -12.94 -7.94 -4.65
C ARG A 285 -11.89 -7.75 -5.75
N ILE A 286 -10.64 -7.90 -5.35
CA ILE A 286 -9.47 -7.98 -6.24
C ILE A 286 -8.73 -9.27 -5.91
N LYS A 287 -8.47 -10.13 -6.90
CA LYS A 287 -7.63 -11.32 -6.73
C LYS A 287 -6.16 -10.94 -6.77
N VAL A 288 -5.40 -11.31 -5.74
CA VAL A 288 -3.97 -11.05 -5.68
C VAL A 288 -3.18 -12.36 -5.58
N ARG A 289 -2.10 -12.46 -6.38
CA ARG A 289 -1.10 -13.52 -6.24
C ARG A 289 0.16 -12.93 -5.64
N ILE A 290 0.63 -13.50 -4.54
CA ILE A 290 1.91 -13.14 -3.93
C ILE A 290 2.89 -14.28 -4.21
N VAL A 291 3.99 -13.98 -4.91
CA VAL A 291 5.16 -14.85 -5.05
C VAL A 291 6.25 -14.30 -4.12
N SER A 292 6.84 -15.14 -3.28
CA SER A 292 7.84 -14.68 -2.30
C SER A 292 8.95 -15.71 -2.01
N ALA A 293 10.13 -15.20 -1.66
CA ALA A 293 11.29 -16.02 -1.29
C ALA A 293 11.24 -16.61 0.14
N ARG A 294 10.38 -16.06 1.02
CA ARG A 294 10.32 -16.40 2.45
C ARG A 294 8.93 -16.90 2.86
N ALA A 295 8.89 -17.99 3.64
CA ALA A 295 7.70 -18.47 4.34
C ALA A 295 7.16 -17.41 5.30
N TYR A 296 8.05 -16.59 5.90
CA TYR A 296 7.65 -15.37 6.61
C TYR A 296 6.71 -14.49 5.77
N HIS A 297 7.14 -14.11 4.55
CA HIS A 297 6.37 -13.20 3.69
C HIS A 297 5.05 -13.82 3.23
N SER A 298 5.04 -15.13 2.98
CA SER A 298 3.83 -15.90 2.71
C SER A 298 2.84 -15.87 3.89
N LEU A 299 3.30 -16.13 5.12
CA LEU A 299 2.47 -16.09 6.33
C LEU A 299 1.96 -14.68 6.65
N PHE A 300 2.80 -13.66 6.47
CA PHE A 300 2.37 -12.27 6.59
C PHE A 300 1.21 -11.96 5.63
N MET A 301 1.28 -12.38 4.37
CA MET A 301 0.20 -12.13 3.41
C MET A 301 -1.02 -13.03 3.62
N HIS A 302 -0.85 -14.25 4.16
CA HIS A 302 -1.93 -15.10 4.66
C HIS A 302 -2.71 -14.42 5.81
N ASN A 303 -2.02 -13.67 6.66
CA ASN A 303 -2.64 -12.91 7.75
C ASN A 303 -3.29 -11.62 7.22
N MET A 304 -2.59 -10.84 6.40
CA MET A 304 -3.03 -9.50 5.98
C MET A 304 -4.05 -9.49 4.82
N CYS A 305 -4.09 -10.50 3.96
CA CYS A 305 -5.10 -10.60 2.90
C CYS A 305 -6.29 -11.48 3.32
N ILE A 306 -7.38 -11.38 2.57
CA ILE A 306 -8.59 -12.16 2.80
C ILE A 306 -8.37 -13.57 2.22
N ARG A 307 -8.33 -14.56 3.09
CA ARG A 307 -8.09 -15.97 2.75
C ARG A 307 -9.27 -16.55 1.96
N PRO A 308 -9.07 -17.04 0.72
CA PRO A 308 -10.11 -17.73 -0.03
C PRO A 308 -10.44 -19.09 0.59
N THR A 309 -11.70 -19.51 0.48
CA THR A 309 -12.13 -20.88 0.75
C THR A 309 -11.52 -21.87 -0.26
N PRO A 310 -11.50 -23.20 0.02
CA PRO A 310 -10.99 -24.20 -0.92
C PRO A 310 -11.66 -24.13 -2.30
N GLU A 311 -12.98 -23.93 -2.36
CA GLU A 311 -13.74 -23.77 -3.60
C GLU A 311 -13.33 -22.49 -4.37
N GLU A 312 -13.10 -21.38 -3.67
CA GLU A 312 -12.59 -20.14 -4.27
C GLU A 312 -11.14 -20.25 -4.75
N LEU A 313 -10.32 -21.15 -4.16
CA LEU A 313 -8.98 -21.47 -4.67
C LEU A 313 -9.04 -22.33 -5.94
N GLU A 314 -9.87 -23.36 -5.97
CA GLU A 314 -10.07 -24.18 -7.17
C GLU A 314 -10.59 -23.36 -8.35
N ASN A 315 -11.45 -22.36 -8.07
CA ASN A 315 -12.03 -21.46 -9.07
C ASN A 315 -11.33 -20.09 -9.19
N PHE A 316 -10.14 -19.91 -8.59
CA PHE A 316 -9.45 -18.61 -8.55
C PHE A 316 -9.07 -18.07 -9.94
N GLY A 317 -8.61 -18.97 -10.84
CA GLY A 317 -8.22 -18.64 -12.20
C GLY A 317 -6.96 -17.78 -12.29
N SER A 318 -7.02 -16.70 -13.07
CA SER A 318 -5.95 -15.69 -13.14
C SER A 318 -6.11 -14.65 -12.03
N PRO A 319 -5.02 -14.21 -11.36
CA PRO A 319 -5.07 -13.06 -10.45
C PRO A 319 -5.37 -11.76 -11.20
N ASP A 320 -5.97 -10.78 -10.51
CA ASP A 320 -6.11 -9.42 -11.01
C ASP A 320 -4.84 -8.60 -10.86
N PHE A 321 -3.97 -8.95 -9.91
CA PHE A 321 -2.67 -8.30 -9.67
C PHE A 321 -1.64 -9.29 -9.07
N THR A 322 -0.36 -9.18 -9.41
CA THR A 322 0.71 -10.09 -8.94
C THR A 322 1.89 -9.36 -8.29
N ILE A 323 2.38 -9.85 -7.15
CA ILE A 323 3.62 -9.38 -6.50
C ILE A 323 4.74 -10.42 -6.68
N TYR A 324 5.92 -9.96 -7.10
CA TYR A 324 7.17 -10.71 -7.06
C TYR A 324 8.06 -10.15 -5.95
N ASN A 325 7.95 -10.72 -4.75
CA ASN A 325 8.78 -10.36 -3.61
C ASN A 325 10.11 -11.14 -3.63
N ALA A 326 11.06 -10.57 -4.37
CA ALA A 326 12.47 -10.95 -4.39
C ALA A 326 13.30 -10.13 -3.38
N GLY A 327 12.69 -9.66 -2.29
CA GLY A 327 13.25 -8.65 -1.37
C GLY A 327 14.57 -9.00 -0.69
N GLN A 328 14.97 -10.27 -0.68
CA GLN A 328 16.30 -10.73 -0.25
C GLN A 328 17.42 -10.40 -1.25
N PHE A 329 17.09 -10.16 -2.52
CA PHE A 329 18.04 -9.88 -3.60
C PHE A 329 18.11 -8.37 -3.91
N PRO A 330 19.31 -7.77 -4.04
CA PRO A 330 19.42 -6.33 -4.23
C PRO A 330 19.05 -5.87 -5.64
N CYS A 331 18.41 -4.71 -5.72
CA CYS A 331 18.24 -3.97 -6.96
C CYS A 331 19.60 -3.46 -7.47
N ASN A 332 19.74 -3.32 -8.79
CA ASN A 332 20.94 -2.78 -9.40
C ASN A 332 20.89 -1.23 -9.39
N ARG A 333 21.69 -0.61 -8.52
CA ARG A 333 21.81 0.86 -8.41
C ARG A 333 22.31 1.60 -9.67
N TYR A 334 22.69 0.85 -10.71
CA TYR A 334 23.11 1.39 -12.01
C TYR A 334 22.06 1.17 -13.12
N THR A 335 20.94 0.52 -12.81
CA THR A 335 19.75 0.51 -13.66
C THR A 335 19.11 1.91 -13.64
N HIS A 336 18.46 2.30 -14.72
CA HIS A 336 17.80 3.61 -14.84
C HIS A 336 16.76 3.83 -13.72
N TYR A 337 16.44 5.09 -13.38
CA TYR A 337 15.62 5.50 -12.24
C TYR A 337 16.03 5.00 -10.82
N MET A 338 17.00 4.09 -10.65
CA MET A 338 17.35 3.52 -9.35
C MET A 338 18.22 4.44 -8.49
N THR A 339 17.84 4.60 -7.22
CA THR A 339 18.52 5.48 -6.25
C THR A 339 19.31 4.73 -5.18
N SER A 340 19.11 3.43 -5.03
CA SER A 340 19.77 2.60 -4.02
C SER A 340 19.89 1.14 -4.49
N SER A 341 20.19 0.21 -3.58
CA SER A 341 20.06 -1.23 -3.83
C SER A 341 18.67 -1.79 -3.47
N THR A 342 17.69 -0.93 -3.19
CA THR A 342 16.29 -1.26 -2.93
C THR A 342 15.44 -0.69 -4.07
N SER A 343 14.38 -1.41 -4.47
CA SER A 343 13.30 -0.84 -5.30
C SER A 343 11.95 -1.50 -4.98
N ILE A 344 10.88 -0.72 -5.11
CA ILE A 344 9.49 -1.13 -4.89
C ILE A 344 8.68 -0.63 -6.09
N ASP A 345 8.62 -1.45 -7.12
CA ASP A 345 8.25 -1.03 -8.47
C ASP A 345 6.82 -1.50 -8.79
N ILE A 346 5.95 -0.59 -9.26
CA ILE A 346 4.56 -0.89 -9.60
C ILE A 346 4.30 -0.58 -11.08
N ASN A 347 3.79 -1.55 -11.83
CA ASN A 347 3.26 -1.36 -13.18
C ASN A 347 1.76 -1.68 -13.21
N LEU A 348 0.93 -0.66 -13.41
CA LEU A 348 -0.53 -0.78 -13.36
C LEU A 348 -1.13 -1.39 -14.64
N SER A 349 -0.54 -1.12 -15.81
CA SER A 349 -0.95 -1.71 -17.10
C SER A 349 -0.71 -3.23 -17.14
N ARG A 350 0.46 -3.66 -16.67
CA ARG A 350 0.81 -5.09 -16.53
C ARG A 350 0.13 -5.77 -15.34
N ARG A 351 -0.30 -4.97 -14.35
CA ARG A 351 -0.84 -5.41 -13.05
C ARG A 351 0.17 -6.21 -12.22
N GLU A 352 1.41 -5.73 -12.21
CA GLU A 352 2.56 -6.37 -11.58
C GLU A 352 3.27 -5.43 -10.60
N MET A 353 3.78 -5.99 -9.50
CA MET A 353 4.64 -5.30 -8.54
C MET A 353 5.90 -6.12 -8.29
N VAL A 354 7.05 -5.45 -8.18
CA VAL A 354 8.36 -6.06 -7.92
C VAL A 354 8.96 -5.45 -6.66
N ILE A 355 9.49 -6.29 -5.77
CA ILE A 355 10.20 -5.84 -4.56
C ILE A 355 11.61 -6.42 -4.58
N LEU A 356 12.62 -5.55 -4.49
CA LEU A 356 14.04 -5.88 -4.45
C LEU A 356 14.73 -5.14 -3.30
N GLY A 357 15.66 -5.80 -2.61
CA GLY A 357 16.55 -5.18 -1.62
C GLY A 357 15.88 -4.60 -0.38
N THR A 358 14.71 -5.12 0.00
CA THR A 358 14.04 -4.85 1.28
C THR A 358 13.22 -6.08 1.67
N GLN A 359 13.30 -6.51 2.94
CA GLN A 359 12.50 -7.65 3.44
C GLN A 359 11.40 -7.19 4.41
N TYR A 360 11.15 -5.88 4.51
CA TYR A 360 10.05 -5.31 5.30
C TYR A 360 8.70 -5.69 4.68
N ALA A 361 7.92 -6.54 5.34
CA ALA A 361 6.72 -7.10 4.71
C ALA A 361 5.61 -6.05 4.48
N GLY A 362 5.64 -4.94 5.23
CA GLY A 362 4.74 -3.80 5.04
C GLY A 362 4.83 -3.13 3.66
N GLU A 363 5.88 -3.39 2.86
CA GLU A 363 5.89 -2.96 1.45
C GLU A 363 4.86 -3.73 0.60
N MET A 364 4.66 -5.04 0.83
CA MET A 364 3.64 -5.81 0.12
C MET A 364 2.23 -5.29 0.43
N LYS A 365 1.91 -5.08 1.71
CA LYS A 365 0.66 -4.47 2.17
C LYS A 365 0.44 -3.11 1.49
N LYS A 366 1.39 -2.18 1.66
CA LYS A 366 1.20 -0.79 1.19
C LYS A 366 1.35 -0.61 -0.32
N GLY A 367 2.00 -1.54 -1.02
CA GLY A 367 1.96 -1.64 -2.49
C GLY A 367 0.57 -1.99 -3.00
N LEU A 368 -0.04 -3.04 -2.44
CA LEU A 368 -1.44 -3.39 -2.73
C LEU A 368 -2.41 -2.26 -2.34
N PHE A 369 -2.17 -1.56 -1.22
CA PHE A 369 -2.98 -0.41 -0.85
C PHE A 369 -2.87 0.75 -1.85
N SER A 370 -1.69 1.00 -2.43
CA SER A 370 -1.54 1.91 -3.57
C SER A 370 -2.37 1.44 -4.78
N VAL A 371 -2.35 0.16 -5.12
CA VAL A 371 -3.19 -0.40 -6.20
C VAL A 371 -4.68 -0.20 -5.91
N MET A 372 -5.15 -0.37 -4.67
CA MET A 372 -6.53 -0.08 -4.27
C MET A 372 -6.86 1.41 -4.37
N HIS A 373 -5.93 2.30 -3.98
CA HIS A 373 -6.06 3.75 -4.17
C HIS A 373 -6.12 4.20 -5.63
N TYR A 374 -5.77 3.34 -6.59
CA TYR A 374 -5.98 3.57 -8.03
C TYR A 374 -7.26 2.89 -8.56
N LEU A 375 -7.43 1.59 -8.31
CA LEU A 375 -8.52 0.79 -8.87
C LEU A 375 -9.90 1.19 -8.31
N MET A 376 -10.01 1.51 -7.02
CA MET A 376 -11.29 1.80 -6.40
C MET A 376 -11.88 3.14 -6.87
N PRO A 377 -11.13 4.27 -6.94
CA PRO A 377 -11.66 5.51 -7.50
C PRO A 377 -12.11 5.40 -8.96
N LYS A 378 -11.44 4.56 -9.78
CA LYS A 378 -11.89 4.26 -11.16
C LYS A 378 -13.20 3.47 -11.23
N ARG A 379 -13.63 2.86 -10.11
CA ARG A 379 -14.97 2.24 -9.92
C ARG A 379 -15.96 3.15 -9.17
N GLY A 380 -15.60 4.41 -8.89
CA GLY A 380 -16.43 5.32 -8.07
C GLY A 380 -16.42 5.03 -6.57
N ILE A 381 -15.50 4.17 -6.10
CA ILE A 381 -15.37 3.72 -4.71
C ILE A 381 -14.21 4.47 -4.06
N LEU A 382 -14.44 5.00 -2.86
CA LEU A 382 -13.47 5.81 -2.16
C LEU A 382 -12.57 4.91 -1.30
N SER A 383 -11.29 4.76 -1.68
CA SER A 383 -10.25 4.08 -0.89
C SER A 383 -9.69 5.03 0.18
N LEU A 384 -9.53 4.53 1.41
CA LEU A 384 -9.33 5.34 2.63
C LEU A 384 -8.29 4.73 3.57
N HIS A 385 -7.33 5.54 4.02
CA HIS A 385 -6.37 5.17 5.06
C HIS A 385 -6.96 5.49 6.44
N SER A 386 -7.68 4.53 7.00
CA SER A 386 -8.55 4.74 8.17
C SER A 386 -8.71 3.47 8.99
N GLY A 387 -8.88 3.60 10.30
CA GLY A 387 -9.52 2.55 11.10
C GLY A 387 -11.04 2.66 10.96
N CYS A 388 -11.77 1.56 11.12
CA CYS A 388 -13.23 1.56 11.05
C CYS A 388 -13.83 0.63 12.09
N ASN A 389 -14.89 1.09 12.76
CA ASN A 389 -15.70 0.26 13.64
C ASN A 389 -17.20 0.61 13.54
N MET A 390 -18.02 -0.29 14.06
CA MET A 390 -19.47 -0.25 13.98
C MET A 390 -20.07 -0.48 15.36
N GLY A 391 -20.96 0.41 15.81
CA GLY A 391 -21.71 0.19 17.04
C GLY A 391 -22.75 -0.92 16.90
N LYS A 392 -23.36 -1.30 18.03
CA LYS A 392 -24.32 -2.41 18.09
C LYS A 392 -25.58 -2.14 17.26
N ASP A 393 -25.94 -0.86 17.10
CA ASP A 393 -27.06 -0.39 16.28
C ASP A 393 -26.66 -0.05 14.83
N GLY A 394 -25.48 -0.51 14.37
CA GLY A 394 -25.01 -0.35 12.99
C GLY A 394 -24.48 1.04 12.65
N ASP A 395 -24.24 1.93 13.61
CA ASP A 395 -23.57 3.20 13.36
C ASP A 395 -22.08 2.99 13.05
N VAL A 396 -21.65 3.34 11.83
CA VAL A 396 -20.26 3.21 11.39
C VAL A 396 -19.49 4.52 11.64
N ALA A 397 -18.26 4.38 12.15
CA ALA A 397 -17.30 5.47 12.32
C ALA A 397 -15.98 5.16 11.58
N LEU A 398 -15.43 6.18 10.90
CA LEU A 398 -14.13 6.15 10.21
C LEU A 398 -13.13 7.02 10.96
N PHE A 399 -11.95 6.47 11.27
CA PHE A 399 -10.88 7.11 12.03
C PHE A 399 -9.67 7.33 11.13
N PHE A 400 -9.46 8.55 10.68
CA PHE A 400 -8.30 8.93 9.87
C PHE A 400 -7.15 9.34 10.77
N GLY A 401 -5.93 8.88 10.49
CA GLY A 401 -4.79 9.20 11.32
C GLY A 401 -3.49 8.54 10.87
N LEU A 402 -2.39 9.24 11.10
CA LEU A 402 -1.04 8.73 10.87
C LEU A 402 -0.60 7.79 12.01
N SER A 403 0.54 7.12 11.85
CA SER A 403 1.09 6.24 12.90
C SER A 403 1.27 7.01 14.21
N GLY A 404 0.85 6.45 15.34
CA GLY A 404 0.93 7.09 16.66
C GLY A 404 -0.20 8.06 17.05
N THR A 405 -1.11 8.40 16.13
CA THR A 405 -2.30 9.26 16.39
C THR A 405 -3.44 8.56 17.14
N GLY A 406 -3.25 7.31 17.59
CA GLY A 406 -4.27 6.53 18.31
C GLY A 406 -5.32 5.84 17.42
N LYS A 407 -5.18 5.87 16.08
CA LYS A 407 -6.12 5.27 15.12
C LYS A 407 -6.56 3.84 15.48
N THR A 408 -5.60 2.92 15.64
CA THR A 408 -5.86 1.53 16.04
C THR A 408 -6.50 1.46 17.43
N THR A 409 -5.93 2.14 18.43
CA THR A 409 -6.39 2.15 19.83
C THR A 409 -7.81 2.72 20.02
N LEU A 410 -8.29 3.56 19.09
CA LEU A 410 -9.64 4.12 19.06
C LEU A 410 -10.62 3.33 18.15
N SER A 411 -10.13 2.63 17.11
CA SER A 411 -10.96 1.70 16.33
C SER A 411 -11.21 0.38 17.09
N THR A 412 -10.23 -0.11 17.86
CA THR A 412 -10.37 -1.25 18.79
C THR A 412 -11.04 -0.81 20.10
N ASP A 413 -12.30 -0.42 20.01
CA ASP A 413 -13.15 -0.16 21.17
C ASP A 413 -13.95 -1.42 21.54
N HIS A 414 -13.78 -1.89 22.78
CA HIS A 414 -14.49 -3.03 23.37
C HIS A 414 -16.02 -3.00 23.27
N ASN A 415 -16.64 -1.82 23.10
CA ASN A 415 -18.10 -1.68 22.97
C ASN A 415 -18.60 -1.81 21.53
N ARG A 416 -17.71 -1.89 20.54
CA ARG A 416 -18.00 -1.76 19.10
C ARG A 416 -17.33 -2.87 18.31
N TYR A 417 -17.89 -3.21 17.15
CA TYR A 417 -17.31 -4.21 16.28
C TYR A 417 -16.26 -3.59 15.36
N LEU A 418 -15.01 -4.06 15.43
CA LEU A 418 -13.93 -3.67 14.53
C LEU A 418 -14.24 -4.16 13.10
N ILE A 419 -14.22 -3.26 12.12
CA ILE A 419 -14.26 -3.61 10.69
C ILE A 419 -12.82 -3.75 10.17
N GLY A 420 -11.90 -2.87 10.60
CA GLY A 420 -10.47 -2.93 10.31
C GLY A 420 -9.69 -1.81 10.99
N ASP A 421 -8.35 -1.90 11.05
CA ASP A 421 -7.50 -0.92 11.73
C ASP A 421 -6.87 0.14 10.82
N ASP A 422 -6.73 -0.11 9.51
CA ASP A 422 -5.81 0.69 8.66
C ASP A 422 -6.30 1.03 7.23
N GLU A 423 -7.05 0.15 6.54
CA GLU A 423 -7.36 0.30 5.10
C GLU A 423 -8.81 -0.09 4.73
N HIS A 424 -9.59 0.86 4.18
CA HIS A 424 -11.02 0.67 3.89
C HIS A 424 -11.45 1.21 2.53
N CYS A 425 -12.55 0.66 2.02
CA CYS A 425 -13.31 1.19 0.89
C CYS A 425 -14.67 1.73 1.38
N TRP A 426 -15.13 2.84 0.80
CA TRP A 426 -16.48 3.38 0.97
C TRP A 426 -17.18 3.41 -0.39
N SER A 427 -18.18 2.55 -0.56
CA SER A 427 -18.99 2.39 -1.76
C SER A 427 -20.45 2.83 -1.55
N GLU A 428 -21.29 2.68 -2.56
CA GLU A 428 -22.74 2.90 -2.46
C GLU A 428 -23.43 1.91 -1.49
N ASN A 429 -22.81 0.75 -1.25
CA ASN A 429 -23.35 -0.30 -0.38
C ASN A 429 -22.97 -0.10 1.11
N GLY A 430 -22.02 0.81 1.42
CA GLY A 430 -21.49 1.04 2.76
C GLY A 430 -19.96 1.01 2.78
N VAL A 431 -19.38 0.51 3.88
CA VAL A 431 -17.94 0.32 4.02
C VAL A 431 -17.53 -1.15 3.96
N SER A 432 -16.31 -1.38 3.49
CA SER A 432 -15.63 -2.68 3.55
C SER A 432 -14.16 -2.50 3.93
N ASN A 433 -13.62 -3.43 4.72
CA ASN A 433 -12.19 -3.53 4.94
C ASN A 433 -11.51 -4.04 3.64
N ILE A 434 -10.30 -3.57 3.36
CA ILE A 434 -9.44 -4.06 2.27
C ILE A 434 -8.73 -5.37 2.67
N GLU A 435 -8.45 -5.54 3.96
CA GLU A 435 -7.53 -6.51 4.56
C GLU A 435 -8.24 -7.68 5.28
N GLY A 436 -7.54 -8.79 5.47
CA GLY A 436 -7.97 -9.95 6.28
C GLY A 436 -7.29 -10.07 7.65
N GLY A 437 -6.55 -9.04 8.07
CA GLY A 437 -5.74 -8.98 9.28
C GLY A 437 -5.42 -7.56 9.72
N CYS A 438 -4.66 -7.42 10.81
CA CYS A 438 -4.17 -6.15 11.34
C CYS A 438 -2.63 -6.14 11.44
N TYR A 439 -1.99 -4.98 11.27
CA TYR A 439 -0.53 -4.83 11.34
C TYR A 439 -0.09 -3.87 12.46
N ALA A 440 -0.45 -4.24 13.70
CA ALA A 440 -0.25 -3.44 14.90
C ALA A 440 1.22 -3.13 15.20
N LYS A 441 1.49 -1.96 15.78
CA LYS A 441 2.80 -1.59 16.33
C LYS A 441 2.97 -2.24 17.71
N CYS A 442 4.17 -2.72 18.03
CA CYS A 442 4.42 -3.49 19.25
C CYS A 442 5.26 -2.77 20.33
N ILE A 443 5.87 -1.61 20.03
CA ILE A 443 6.63 -0.87 21.04
C ILE A 443 5.71 -0.35 22.16
N ASP A 444 6.15 -0.49 23.41
CA ASP A 444 5.41 -0.20 24.65
C ASP A 444 4.08 -0.94 24.83
N LEU A 445 3.84 -1.99 24.02
CA LEU A 445 2.65 -2.83 24.08
C LEU A 445 2.56 -3.53 25.44
N SER A 446 1.40 -3.46 26.06
CA SER A 446 1.17 -4.04 27.38
C SER A 446 -0.30 -4.41 27.55
N ARG A 447 -0.54 -5.59 28.13
CA ARG A 447 -1.89 -6.17 28.30
C ARG A 447 -2.87 -5.26 29.04
N ALA A 448 -2.38 -4.38 29.91
CA ALA A 448 -3.20 -3.41 30.66
C ALA A 448 -3.66 -2.21 29.82
N LYS A 449 -2.96 -1.86 28.73
CA LYS A 449 -3.32 -0.75 27.82
C LYS A 449 -4.17 -1.25 26.65
N GLU A 450 -3.73 -2.34 26.01
CA GLU A 450 -4.26 -2.83 24.73
C GLU A 450 -4.44 -4.37 24.78
N PRO A 451 -5.39 -4.87 25.59
CA PRO A 451 -5.55 -6.30 25.88
C PRO A 451 -5.89 -7.14 24.64
N ASP A 452 -6.70 -6.63 23.70
CA ASP A 452 -7.11 -7.38 22.52
C ASP A 452 -5.94 -7.59 21.55
N ILE A 453 -5.09 -6.58 21.37
CA ILE A 453 -3.85 -6.69 20.58
C ILE A 453 -2.88 -7.66 21.26
N TRP A 454 -2.72 -7.58 22.59
CA TRP A 454 -1.91 -8.53 23.35
C TRP A 454 -2.40 -9.99 23.19
N ASN A 455 -3.70 -10.23 23.37
CA ASN A 455 -4.30 -11.56 23.25
C ASN A 455 -4.37 -12.07 21.78
N ALA A 456 -4.13 -11.20 20.79
CA ALA A 456 -3.95 -11.56 19.39
C ALA A 456 -2.52 -11.99 19.04
N ILE A 457 -1.53 -11.81 19.93
CA ILE A 457 -0.18 -12.35 19.72
C ILE A 457 -0.13 -13.78 20.25
N LYS A 458 -0.17 -14.74 19.33
CA LYS A 458 -0.19 -16.19 19.58
C LYS A 458 0.25 -16.95 18.32
N PHE A 459 0.19 -18.29 18.34
CA PHE A 459 0.40 -19.09 17.13
C PHE A 459 -0.42 -18.59 15.91
N GLY A 460 0.19 -18.58 14.74
CA GLY A 460 -0.31 -17.96 13.51
C GLY A 460 0.09 -16.49 13.35
N THR A 461 0.29 -15.74 14.43
CA THR A 461 0.79 -14.35 14.40
C THR A 461 2.26 -14.32 13.99
N VAL A 462 2.67 -13.27 13.28
CA VAL A 462 4.08 -12.95 13.01
C VAL A 462 4.48 -11.72 13.81
N LEU A 463 5.66 -11.74 14.42
CA LEU A 463 6.30 -10.60 15.05
C LEU A 463 7.52 -10.17 14.21
N GLU A 464 7.49 -8.96 13.67
CA GLU A 464 8.61 -8.41 12.88
C GLU A 464 9.48 -7.50 13.77
N ASN A 465 10.78 -7.79 13.80
CA ASN A 465 11.83 -6.98 14.44
C ASN A 465 11.71 -6.79 15.97
N VAL A 466 10.94 -7.62 16.68
CA VAL A 466 10.91 -7.65 18.15
C VAL A 466 12.18 -8.27 18.74
N VAL A 467 12.51 -7.91 19.98
CA VAL A 467 13.51 -8.61 20.81
C VAL A 467 12.81 -9.51 21.82
N PHE A 468 13.42 -10.64 22.16
CA PHE A 468 12.91 -11.60 23.13
C PHE A 468 14.07 -12.29 23.84
N ASP A 469 13.86 -12.77 25.07
CA ASP A 469 14.88 -13.53 25.81
C ASP A 469 15.12 -14.91 25.17
N GLU A 470 16.39 -15.29 24.99
CA GLU A 470 16.75 -16.50 24.24
C GLU A 470 16.35 -17.80 24.95
N HIS A 471 16.19 -17.81 26.27
CA HIS A 471 15.84 -19.02 27.01
C HIS A 471 14.32 -19.19 27.18
N THR A 472 13.66 -18.20 27.79
CA THR A 472 12.23 -18.18 28.09
C THR A 472 11.35 -17.90 26.86
N ARG A 473 11.92 -17.26 25.83
CA ARG A 473 11.24 -16.80 24.61
C ARG A 473 10.19 -15.71 24.85
N GLU A 474 10.20 -15.07 26.02
CA GLU A 474 9.34 -13.92 26.33
C GLU A 474 9.81 -12.66 25.58
N VAL A 475 8.86 -11.90 25.02
CA VAL A 475 9.12 -10.75 24.16
C VAL A 475 9.23 -9.48 25.01
N ASP A 476 10.35 -8.76 24.87
CA ASP A 476 10.46 -7.41 25.43
C ASP A 476 9.84 -6.40 24.45
N TYR A 477 8.64 -5.94 24.79
CA TYR A 477 7.92 -4.93 24.01
C TYR A 477 8.43 -3.50 24.25
N SER A 478 9.36 -3.27 25.17
CA SER A 478 10.01 -1.98 25.41
C SER A 478 11.37 -1.85 24.71
N ASP A 479 12.00 -2.96 24.33
CA ASP A 479 13.27 -2.95 23.59
C ASP A 479 13.05 -2.42 22.15
N LYS A 480 13.90 -1.46 21.78
CA LYS A 480 13.95 -0.78 20.48
C LYS A 480 15.35 -0.80 19.83
N SER A 481 16.26 -1.63 20.33
CA SER A 481 17.63 -1.79 19.83
C SER A 481 17.69 -2.21 18.36
N VAL A 482 16.68 -2.95 17.87
CA VAL A 482 16.51 -3.27 16.45
C VAL A 482 15.79 -2.14 15.69
N THR A 483 14.69 -1.62 16.25
CA THR A 483 13.90 -0.50 15.71
C THR A 483 12.82 -0.06 16.70
N GLU A 484 12.37 1.20 16.62
CA GLU A 484 11.09 1.60 17.24
C GLU A 484 9.86 1.11 16.46
N ASN A 485 10.00 0.59 15.24
CA ASN A 485 8.91 0.08 14.41
C ASN A 485 8.74 -1.45 14.53
N THR A 486 8.77 -1.99 15.75
CA THR A 486 8.40 -3.39 16.01
C THR A 486 6.93 -3.62 15.71
N ARG A 487 6.57 -4.81 15.21
CA ARG A 487 5.23 -5.09 14.64
C ARG A 487 4.68 -6.47 14.96
N ALA A 488 3.35 -6.59 14.97
CA ALA A 488 2.62 -7.84 14.93
C ALA A 488 1.67 -7.87 13.72
N ALA A 489 1.71 -8.94 12.92
CA ALA A 489 0.78 -9.22 11.83
C ALA A 489 -0.06 -10.45 12.18
N TYR A 490 -1.37 -10.27 12.37
CA TYR A 490 -2.29 -11.35 12.77
C TYR A 490 -3.61 -11.33 11.98
N PRO A 491 -4.26 -12.50 11.78
CA PRO A 491 -5.60 -12.59 11.19
C PRO A 491 -6.64 -11.80 11.99
N ILE A 492 -7.61 -11.18 11.32
CA ILE A 492 -8.53 -10.23 11.98
C ILE A 492 -9.48 -10.91 12.97
N GLU A 493 -9.76 -12.20 12.79
CA GLU A 493 -10.49 -13.07 13.72
C GLU A 493 -9.76 -13.33 15.05
N TYR A 494 -8.52 -12.84 15.22
CA TYR A 494 -7.84 -12.87 16.51
C TYR A 494 -8.29 -11.75 17.45
N ILE A 495 -8.97 -10.71 16.94
CA ILE A 495 -9.66 -9.69 17.74
C ILE A 495 -11.08 -10.20 18.08
N PRO A 496 -11.45 -10.37 19.37
CA PRO A 496 -12.74 -10.98 19.72
C PRO A 496 -13.97 -10.22 19.22
N ASN A 497 -13.91 -8.88 19.22
CA ASN A 497 -14.99 -8.00 18.77
C ASN A 497 -14.85 -7.61 17.29
N VAL A 498 -14.49 -8.53 16.40
CA VAL A 498 -14.47 -8.29 14.95
C VAL A 498 -15.87 -8.39 14.34
N LYS A 499 -16.19 -7.51 13.37
CA LYS A 499 -17.35 -7.67 12.49
C LYS A 499 -16.99 -8.61 11.34
N LEU A 500 -17.49 -9.85 11.35
CA LEU A 500 -17.38 -10.77 10.20
C LEU A 500 -18.71 -10.86 9.42
N PRO A 501 -18.69 -10.99 8.07
CA PRO A 501 -17.63 -10.47 7.19
C PRO A 501 -17.39 -8.97 7.45
N CYS A 502 -16.18 -8.47 7.15
CA CYS A 502 -15.71 -7.13 7.48
C CYS A 502 -16.29 -6.04 6.56
N VAL A 503 -17.62 -5.94 6.56
CA VAL A 503 -18.43 -4.93 5.90
C VAL A 503 -19.42 -4.33 6.89
N GLY A 504 -19.73 -3.04 6.69
CA GLY A 504 -20.69 -2.28 7.49
C GLY A 504 -21.53 -1.35 6.61
N PRO A 505 -22.63 -0.78 7.14
CA PRO A 505 -23.47 0.17 6.42
C PRO A 505 -22.77 1.53 6.24
N GLN A 506 -23.53 2.52 5.78
CA GLN A 506 -23.04 3.87 5.54
C GLN A 506 -22.47 4.54 6.84
N PRO A 507 -21.27 5.16 6.80
CA PRO A 507 -20.71 5.92 7.90
C PRO A 507 -21.61 7.05 8.39
N LYS A 508 -21.72 7.21 9.71
CA LYS A 508 -22.34 8.38 10.34
C LYS A 508 -21.28 9.42 10.78
N ASN A 509 -20.06 8.96 11.08
CA ASN A 509 -18.98 9.81 11.60
C ASN A 509 -17.67 9.62 10.82
N VAL A 510 -17.05 10.73 10.44
CA VAL A 510 -15.71 10.84 9.84
C VAL A 510 -14.83 11.62 10.81
N ILE A 511 -13.88 10.95 11.44
CA ILE A 511 -13.09 11.46 12.56
C ILE A 511 -11.63 11.60 12.13
N LEU A 512 -11.13 12.83 12.09
CA LEU A 512 -9.76 13.17 11.72
C LEU A 512 -8.91 13.31 12.99
N LEU A 513 -7.97 12.39 13.22
CA LEU A 513 -7.09 12.37 14.38
C LEU A 513 -5.80 13.14 14.08
N ALA A 514 -5.58 14.23 14.81
CA ALA A 514 -4.34 14.98 14.80
C ALA A 514 -3.58 14.76 16.13
N CYS A 515 -2.28 14.49 16.08
CA CYS A 515 -1.44 14.53 17.28
C CYS A 515 -0.73 15.89 17.32
N ASP A 516 -1.44 16.94 17.76
CA ASP A 516 -0.89 18.30 17.78
C ASP A 516 0.12 18.47 18.93
N ALA A 517 1.40 18.67 18.61
CA ALA A 517 2.46 18.93 19.58
C ALA A 517 2.77 20.44 19.76
N PHE A 518 2.05 21.32 19.07
CA PHE A 518 2.02 22.77 19.34
C PHE A 518 1.02 23.09 20.44
N GLY A 519 0.03 22.22 20.71
CA GLY A 519 -0.88 22.32 21.85
C GLY A 519 -1.97 23.38 21.70
N VAL A 520 -2.36 23.68 20.45
CA VAL A 520 -3.28 24.78 20.10
C VAL A 520 -4.58 24.29 19.43
N LEU A 521 -4.63 23.06 18.92
CA LEU A 521 -5.87 22.46 18.42
C LEU A 521 -6.76 21.98 19.59
N PRO A 522 -8.07 22.22 19.54
CA PRO A 522 -9.01 21.77 20.56
C PRO A 522 -9.11 20.24 20.62
N PRO A 523 -9.45 19.65 21.79
CA PRO A 523 -9.66 18.21 21.94
C PRO A 523 -10.67 17.63 20.94
N VAL A 524 -11.71 18.40 20.60
CA VAL A 524 -12.67 18.06 19.55
C VAL A 524 -13.23 19.32 18.89
N SER A 525 -13.41 19.26 17.57
CA SER A 525 -14.22 20.19 16.79
C SER A 525 -15.19 19.45 15.87
N LYS A 526 -16.37 20.02 15.70
CA LYS A 526 -17.27 19.69 14.59
C LYS A 526 -16.78 20.44 13.34
N LEU A 527 -16.81 19.78 12.18
CA LEU A 527 -16.36 20.34 10.91
C LEU A 527 -17.53 20.46 9.93
N ASN A 528 -17.57 21.55 9.18
CA ASN A 528 -18.36 21.60 7.94
C ASN A 528 -17.66 20.81 6.80
N LEU A 529 -18.31 20.65 5.64
CA LEU A 529 -17.74 19.87 4.52
C LEU A 529 -16.42 20.47 3.99
N ALA A 530 -16.36 21.79 3.82
CA ALA A 530 -15.16 22.48 3.33
C ALA A 530 -13.97 22.35 4.32
N GLN A 531 -14.22 22.53 5.62
CA GLN A 531 -13.23 22.28 6.68
C GLN A 531 -12.80 20.81 6.71
N THR A 532 -13.73 19.87 6.52
CA THR A 532 -13.40 18.44 6.45
C THR A 532 -12.46 18.15 5.28
N MET A 533 -12.76 18.69 4.09
CA MET A 533 -11.87 18.60 2.92
C MET A 533 -10.51 19.27 3.16
N TYR A 534 -10.47 20.46 3.78
CA TYR A 534 -9.24 21.18 4.06
C TYR A 534 -8.32 20.41 5.02
N HIS A 535 -8.87 19.92 6.14
CA HIS A 535 -8.11 19.12 7.12
C HIS A 535 -7.77 17.72 6.58
N PHE A 536 -8.59 17.12 5.71
CA PHE A 536 -8.29 15.85 5.04
C PHE A 536 -7.16 15.97 3.99
N ILE A 537 -7.16 17.03 3.17
CA ILE A 537 -6.06 17.32 2.22
C ILE A 537 -4.79 17.74 2.98
N SER A 538 -4.92 18.41 4.12
CA SER A 538 -3.77 18.74 4.97
C SER A 538 -3.18 17.50 5.65
N GLY A 539 -4.03 16.61 6.17
CA GLY A 539 -3.60 15.36 6.82
C GLY A 539 -2.59 15.58 7.94
N TYR A 540 -2.88 16.53 8.82
CA TYR A 540 -1.94 17.09 9.79
C TYR A 540 -1.72 16.20 11.02
N THR A 541 -0.46 16.10 11.44
CA THR A 541 -0.02 15.69 12.77
C THR A 541 1.26 16.44 13.14
N ALA A 542 1.76 16.33 14.36
CA ALA A 542 3.14 16.63 14.68
C ALA A 542 3.96 15.36 14.96
N LEU A 543 5.26 15.45 14.68
CA LEU A 543 6.31 14.60 15.26
C LEU A 543 6.85 15.30 16.52
N VAL A 544 7.31 14.52 17.51
CA VAL A 544 7.82 15.04 18.78
C VAL A 544 9.31 14.77 18.95
N ALA A 545 9.96 15.54 19.83
CA ALA A 545 11.39 15.37 20.08
C ALA A 545 11.66 14.04 20.79
N GLY A 546 12.55 13.22 20.21
CA GLY A 546 12.92 11.91 20.71
C GLY A 546 12.21 10.70 20.08
N THR A 547 11.28 10.88 19.12
CA THR A 547 10.69 9.75 18.35
C THR A 547 11.31 9.55 16.96
N GLU A 548 12.14 10.47 16.48
CA GLU A 548 12.99 10.30 15.29
C GLU A 548 14.33 11.01 15.52
N ASP A 549 15.39 10.50 14.88
CA ASP A 549 16.75 11.03 15.05
C ASP A 549 16.86 12.51 14.66
N GLY A 550 17.44 13.31 15.57
CA GLY A 550 17.70 14.74 15.35
C GLY A 550 16.52 15.68 15.65
N ILE A 551 15.30 15.20 15.91
CA ILE A 551 14.18 16.07 16.28
C ILE A 551 14.34 16.56 17.72
N LYS A 552 14.55 17.87 17.89
CA LYS A 552 14.69 18.56 19.21
C LYS A 552 13.49 19.44 19.60
N GLU A 553 12.69 19.85 18.63
CA GLU A 553 11.45 20.63 18.80
C GLU A 553 10.31 19.91 18.05
N PRO A 554 9.03 20.07 18.45
CA PRO A 554 7.90 19.50 17.72
C PRO A 554 7.83 20.01 16.28
N GLN A 555 7.73 19.09 15.31
CA GLN A 555 7.68 19.41 13.88
C GLN A 555 6.32 19.07 13.27
N ALA A 556 5.69 20.03 12.60
CA ALA A 556 4.46 19.79 11.84
C ALA A 556 4.73 18.85 10.66
N THR A 557 3.92 17.80 10.54
CA THR A 557 3.94 16.82 9.46
C THR A 557 2.58 16.81 8.77
N PHE A 558 2.59 17.07 7.47
CA PHE A 558 1.39 17.04 6.64
C PHE A 558 1.45 15.84 5.70
N SER A 559 0.40 15.04 5.69
CA SER A 559 0.31 13.84 4.84
C SER A 559 -1.09 13.74 4.27
N ALA A 560 -1.29 14.38 3.12
CA ALA A 560 -2.56 14.44 2.39
C ALA A 560 -3.36 13.13 2.41
N CYS A 561 -4.67 13.25 2.63
CA CYS A 561 -5.63 12.16 2.83
C CYS A 561 -5.29 11.25 4.05
N PHE A 562 -4.50 11.77 5.00
CA PHE A 562 -3.85 11.03 6.10
C PHE A 562 -2.99 9.82 5.63
N GLY A 563 -2.59 9.80 4.36
CA GLY A 563 -2.04 8.62 3.69
C GLY A 563 -1.17 8.94 2.47
N ALA A 564 -0.48 10.08 2.47
CA ALA A 564 0.17 10.62 1.26
C ALA A 564 1.21 9.69 0.62
N ALA A 565 1.77 8.73 1.35
CA ALA A 565 2.71 7.75 0.80
C ALA A 565 2.06 6.71 -0.14
N PHE A 566 0.73 6.59 -0.11
CA PHE A 566 -0.01 5.48 -0.75
C PHE A 566 -0.98 5.94 -1.85
N ILE A 567 -1.41 7.19 -1.82
CA ILE A 567 -2.34 7.74 -2.83
C ILE A 567 -1.73 7.80 -4.23
N MET A 568 -2.55 7.48 -5.23
CA MET A 568 -2.11 7.38 -6.63
C MET A 568 -2.61 8.57 -7.47
N LEU A 569 -3.79 9.10 -7.13
CA LEU A 569 -4.41 10.28 -7.76
C LEU A 569 -4.11 11.55 -6.93
N HIS A 570 -4.49 12.72 -7.43
CA HIS A 570 -4.29 13.98 -6.71
C HIS A 570 -5.22 14.07 -5.46
N PRO A 571 -4.77 14.61 -4.30
CA PRO A 571 -5.56 14.63 -3.05
C PRO A 571 -6.98 15.18 -3.18
N THR A 572 -7.18 16.20 -4.02
CA THR A 572 -8.50 16.80 -4.31
C THR A 572 -9.51 15.79 -4.86
N LYS A 573 -9.09 14.75 -5.58
CA LYS A 573 -9.98 13.70 -6.09
C LYS A 573 -10.58 12.87 -4.95
N TYR A 574 -9.76 12.46 -3.97
CA TYR A 574 -10.24 11.74 -2.80
C TYR A 574 -11.08 12.64 -1.88
N ALA A 575 -10.71 13.91 -1.72
CA ALA A 575 -11.46 14.87 -0.92
C ALA A 575 -12.85 15.18 -1.51
N ALA A 576 -12.95 15.37 -2.83
CA ALA A 576 -14.23 15.56 -3.50
C ALA A 576 -15.15 14.33 -3.35
N MET A 577 -14.61 13.12 -3.53
CA MET A 577 -15.35 11.87 -3.30
C MET A 577 -15.77 11.69 -1.83
N LEU A 578 -14.95 12.14 -0.88
CA LEU A 578 -15.30 12.14 0.55
C LEU A 578 -16.47 13.09 0.83
N ALA A 579 -16.42 14.33 0.33
CA ALA A 579 -17.50 15.30 0.49
C ALA A 579 -18.81 14.84 -0.16
N GLU A 580 -18.76 14.28 -1.37
CA GLU A 580 -19.92 13.68 -2.07
C GLU A 580 -20.57 12.59 -1.20
N LYS A 581 -19.78 11.61 -0.74
CA LYS A 581 -20.26 10.51 0.11
C LYS A 581 -20.80 11.01 1.45
N MET A 582 -20.13 11.96 2.10
CA MET A 582 -20.59 12.55 3.37
C MET A 582 -21.91 13.31 3.19
N GLN A 583 -22.03 14.15 2.17
CA GLN A 583 -23.25 14.91 1.87
C GLN A 583 -24.42 13.98 1.54
N LYS A 584 -24.18 12.95 0.72
CA LYS A 584 -25.19 11.97 0.27
C LYS A 584 -25.75 11.10 1.40
N HIS A 585 -24.91 10.76 2.38
CA HIS A 585 -25.27 9.83 3.47
C HIS A 585 -25.45 10.50 4.83
N GLY A 586 -25.29 11.83 4.93
CA GLY A 586 -25.48 12.60 6.16
C GLY A 586 -24.37 12.42 7.20
N ALA A 587 -23.16 12.03 6.79
CA ALA A 587 -22.05 11.78 7.70
C ALA A 587 -21.42 13.09 8.21
N THR A 588 -21.16 13.17 9.51
CA THR A 588 -20.56 14.36 10.15
C THR A 588 -19.04 14.25 10.23
N GLY A 589 -18.35 15.36 9.91
CA GLY A 589 -16.90 15.50 10.04
C GLY A 589 -16.50 16.01 11.42
N TRP A 590 -15.41 15.44 11.96
CA TRP A 590 -14.85 15.79 13.27
C TRP A 590 -13.33 15.93 13.17
N LEU A 591 -12.74 16.87 13.90
CA LEU A 591 -11.31 16.95 14.18
C LEU A 591 -11.11 16.63 15.65
N VAL A 592 -10.20 15.72 16.00
CA VAL A 592 -9.93 15.30 17.38
C VAL A 592 -8.43 15.39 17.66
N ASN A 593 -8.05 16.16 18.67
CA ASN A 593 -6.66 16.27 19.11
C ASN A 593 -6.30 15.13 20.09
N THR A 594 -5.28 14.37 19.73
CA THR A 594 -4.70 13.23 20.46
C THR A 594 -3.26 13.49 20.92
N GLY A 595 -2.79 14.73 20.71
CA GLY A 595 -1.51 15.27 21.12
C GLY A 595 -1.62 16.05 22.42
N TRP A 596 -1.17 17.30 22.43
CA TRP A 596 -0.92 18.12 23.61
C TRP A 596 -1.96 19.23 23.82
N SER A 597 -1.99 19.72 25.05
CA SER A 597 -2.79 20.86 25.54
C SER A 597 -2.06 21.52 26.72
N ALA A 598 -2.51 22.68 27.19
CA ALA A 598 -1.84 23.51 28.22
C ALA A 598 -0.41 23.99 27.87
N GLY A 599 0.02 23.87 26.62
CA GLY A 599 1.35 24.24 26.13
C GLY A 599 1.81 23.37 24.95
N SER A 600 2.86 23.81 24.27
CA SER A 600 3.62 23.00 23.30
C SER A 600 4.27 21.79 23.97
N TYR A 601 4.73 20.81 23.18
CA TYR A 601 5.59 19.74 23.68
C TYR A 601 6.79 20.29 24.47
N GLY A 602 6.97 19.78 25.69
CA GLY A 602 8.00 20.23 26.64
C GLY A 602 7.51 21.20 27.72
N SER A 603 6.34 21.84 27.55
CA SER A 603 5.69 22.67 28.58
C SER A 603 4.24 22.27 28.86
N GLY A 604 3.50 21.85 27.83
CA GLY A 604 2.15 21.29 27.95
C GLY A 604 2.13 19.79 28.20
N ASN A 605 0.93 19.26 28.39
CA ASN A 605 0.67 17.86 28.70
C ASN A 605 -0.06 17.16 27.56
N ARG A 606 0.19 15.86 27.35
CA ARG A 606 -0.59 15.06 26.39
C ARG A 606 -2.02 14.91 26.90
N ILE A 607 -3.01 15.09 26.03
CA ILE A 607 -4.43 14.93 26.34
C ILE A 607 -4.66 13.49 26.84
N LYS A 608 -5.33 13.36 28.00
CA LYS A 608 -5.57 12.06 28.62
C LYS A 608 -6.45 11.19 27.73
N LEU A 609 -6.02 9.96 27.44
CA LEU A 609 -6.78 9.01 26.62
C LEU A 609 -8.22 8.77 27.13
N GLN A 610 -8.46 8.89 28.45
CA GLN A 610 -9.79 8.85 29.05
C GLN A 610 -10.71 9.96 28.51
N TYR A 611 -10.21 11.20 28.43
CA TYR A 611 -10.98 12.33 27.88
C TYR A 611 -11.21 12.14 26.37
N THR A 612 -10.21 11.64 25.63
CA THR A 612 -10.36 11.29 24.22
C THR A 612 -11.42 10.22 24.01
N ARG A 613 -11.46 9.15 24.83
CA ARG A 613 -12.52 8.13 24.76
C ARG A 613 -13.90 8.72 25.04
N LYS A 614 -14.08 9.53 26.10
CA LYS A 614 -15.34 10.24 26.38
C LYS A 614 -15.81 11.15 25.23
N ILE A 615 -14.87 11.82 24.55
CA ILE A 615 -15.16 12.59 23.32
C ILE A 615 -15.67 11.67 22.20
N ILE A 616 -15.01 10.54 21.95
CA ILE A 616 -15.43 9.55 20.94
C ILE A 616 -16.80 8.95 21.30
N ASP A 617 -17.06 8.64 22.57
CA ASP A 617 -18.37 8.18 23.05
C ASP A 617 -19.47 9.21 22.78
N ALA A 618 -19.18 10.51 23.03
CA ALA A 618 -20.10 11.61 22.77
C ALA A 618 -20.32 11.91 21.27
N ILE A 619 -19.39 11.54 20.40
CA ILE A 619 -19.56 11.51 18.93
C ILE A 619 -20.47 10.33 18.53
N HIS A 620 -20.20 9.13 19.05
CA HIS A 620 -20.94 7.92 18.71
C HIS A 620 -22.41 7.95 19.17
N SER A 621 -22.68 8.43 20.39
CA SER A 621 -24.04 8.62 20.91
C SER A 621 -24.84 9.72 20.18
N GLY A 622 -24.18 10.53 19.34
CA GLY A 622 -24.76 11.73 18.75
C GLY A 622 -25.03 12.85 19.75
N THR A 623 -24.52 12.76 20.99
CA THR A 623 -24.66 13.83 22.00
C THR A 623 -24.03 15.13 21.49
N LEU A 624 -22.83 15.05 20.91
CA LEU A 624 -22.16 16.22 20.33
C LEU A 624 -22.91 16.83 19.14
N LEU A 625 -23.68 16.06 18.35
CA LEU A 625 -24.48 16.63 17.26
C LEU A 625 -25.52 17.65 17.74
N LYS A 626 -25.92 17.57 19.02
CA LYS A 626 -26.91 18.42 19.70
C LYS A 626 -26.28 19.41 20.70
N ALA A 627 -24.96 19.46 20.81
CA ALA A 627 -24.27 20.34 21.75
C ALA A 627 -24.34 21.81 21.33
N ASN A 628 -24.14 22.72 22.29
CA ASN A 628 -23.89 24.14 22.00
C ASN A 628 -22.44 24.33 21.57
N TYR A 629 -22.21 25.22 20.59
CA TYR A 629 -20.92 25.44 19.96
C TYR A 629 -20.50 26.91 19.97
N LYS A 630 -19.20 27.16 20.04
CA LYS A 630 -18.56 28.44 19.71
C LYS A 630 -17.45 28.22 18.67
N LYS A 631 -17.03 29.29 17.98
CA LYS A 631 -15.94 29.22 16.99
C LYS A 631 -14.61 29.65 17.60
N THR A 632 -13.53 28.94 17.26
CA THR A 632 -12.17 29.36 17.62
C THR A 632 -11.74 30.59 16.80
N GLU A 633 -10.84 31.40 17.36
CA GLU A 633 -10.04 32.33 16.54
C GLU A 633 -9.23 31.56 15.48
N VAL A 634 -8.81 32.27 14.43
CA VAL A 634 -7.92 31.82 13.34
C VAL A 634 -8.48 30.68 12.46
N PHE A 635 -8.69 29.48 13.02
CA PHE A 635 -9.17 28.30 12.27
C PHE A 635 -10.71 28.24 12.11
N GLY A 636 -11.48 29.05 12.86
CA GLY A 636 -12.95 29.07 12.76
C GLY A 636 -13.64 27.73 13.11
N LEU A 637 -12.99 26.88 13.90
CA LEU A 637 -13.46 25.53 14.24
C LEU A 637 -14.61 25.60 15.23
N GLU A 638 -15.65 24.77 15.04
CA GLU A 638 -16.78 24.70 15.97
C GLU A 638 -16.45 23.76 17.14
N ILE A 639 -16.14 24.34 18.32
CA ILE A 639 -15.82 23.62 19.56
C ILE A 639 -17.02 23.60 20.52
N PRO A 640 -17.30 22.46 21.18
CA PRO A 640 -18.45 22.34 22.08
C PRO A 640 -18.20 23.11 23.38
N THR A 641 -19.27 23.64 24.00
CA THR A 641 -19.16 24.35 25.29
C THR A 641 -18.97 23.43 26.50
N ALA A 642 -19.34 22.15 26.39
CA ALA A 642 -19.20 21.12 27.42
C ALA A 642 -19.22 19.72 26.79
N VAL A 643 -18.56 18.76 27.45
CA VAL A 643 -18.64 17.31 27.17
C VAL A 643 -18.64 16.60 28.53
N GLU A 644 -19.47 15.57 28.69
CA GLU A 644 -19.59 14.83 29.96
C GLU A 644 -18.28 14.12 30.33
N ASP A 645 -17.91 14.16 31.61
CA ASP A 645 -16.63 13.69 32.17
C ASP A 645 -15.35 14.29 31.54
N VAL A 646 -15.45 15.41 30.81
CA VAL A 646 -14.31 16.16 30.27
C VAL A 646 -14.30 17.58 30.87
N PRO A 647 -13.22 18.03 31.54
CA PRO A 647 -13.18 19.36 32.14
C PRO A 647 -13.39 20.47 31.09
N PRO A 648 -14.35 21.39 31.26
CA PRO A 648 -14.76 22.32 30.21
C PRO A 648 -13.65 23.29 29.79
N GLU A 649 -12.69 23.56 30.67
CA GLU A 649 -11.52 24.39 30.37
C GLU A 649 -10.59 23.78 29.31
N ILE A 650 -10.58 22.45 29.11
CA ILE A 650 -9.73 21.81 28.09
C ILE A 650 -10.31 21.94 26.68
N LEU A 651 -11.62 22.15 26.55
CA LEU A 651 -12.34 22.19 25.27
C LEU A 651 -11.98 23.42 24.42
N ASP A 652 -11.53 24.50 25.06
CA ASP A 652 -10.97 25.68 24.42
C ASP A 652 -9.51 25.87 24.86
N PRO A 653 -8.51 25.48 24.02
CA PRO A 653 -7.10 25.45 24.39
C PRO A 653 -6.57 26.73 25.04
N VAL A 654 -7.05 27.92 24.63
CA VAL A 654 -6.60 29.21 25.19
C VAL A 654 -6.76 29.26 26.71
N ASN A 655 -7.76 28.58 27.29
CA ASN A 655 -7.98 28.55 28.73
C ASN A 655 -6.87 27.80 29.47
N THR A 656 -6.39 26.69 28.90
CA THR A 656 -5.40 25.79 29.51
C THR A 656 -3.98 26.35 29.58
N TRP A 657 -3.62 27.27 28.68
CA TRP A 657 -2.29 27.88 28.68
C TRP A 657 -2.16 28.94 29.78
N SER A 658 -1.05 28.93 30.52
CA SER A 658 -0.74 29.99 31.49
C SER A 658 -0.43 31.32 30.79
N ASP A 659 0.44 31.29 29.78
CA ASP A 659 0.73 32.44 28.91
C ASP A 659 -0.17 32.44 27.67
N LYS A 660 -1.13 33.39 27.64
CA LYS A 660 -2.06 33.58 26.53
C LYS A 660 -1.40 34.17 25.27
N LYS A 661 -0.25 34.85 25.41
CA LYS A 661 0.54 35.34 24.28
C LYS A 661 1.30 34.18 23.63
N ALA A 662 1.97 33.34 24.42
CA ALA A 662 2.63 32.15 23.89
C ALA A 662 1.66 31.22 23.14
N TYR A 663 0.42 31.07 23.63
CA TYR A 663 -0.66 30.40 22.91
C TYR A 663 -0.93 31.04 21.53
N LYS A 664 -1.10 32.37 21.48
CA LYS A 664 -1.39 33.10 20.23
C LYS A 664 -0.24 33.02 19.23
N ASP A 665 0.99 33.14 19.71
CA ASP A 665 2.21 33.02 18.89
C ASP A 665 2.33 31.58 18.31
N ALA A 666 2.01 30.55 19.10
CA ALA A 666 1.95 29.15 18.63
C ALA A 666 0.79 28.89 17.64
N LEU A 667 -0.39 29.47 17.88
CA LEU A 667 -1.57 29.35 17.02
C LEU A 667 -1.31 29.94 15.63
N LEU A 668 -0.72 31.15 15.58
CA LEU A 668 -0.34 31.81 14.32
C LEU A 668 0.81 31.06 13.61
N LYS A 669 1.78 30.50 14.36
CA LYS A 669 2.83 29.62 13.80
C LYS A 669 2.22 28.39 13.13
N LEU A 670 1.28 27.69 13.77
CA LEU A 670 0.64 26.51 13.18
C LEU A 670 -0.26 26.87 11.98
N ALA A 671 -1.03 27.96 12.07
CA ALA A 671 -1.83 28.47 10.96
C ALA A 671 -0.98 28.78 9.71
N GLY A 672 0.21 29.38 9.90
CA GLY A 672 1.17 29.64 8.84
C GLY A 672 1.67 28.35 8.17
N LEU A 673 1.97 27.32 8.97
CA LEU A 673 2.38 26.01 8.47
C LEU A 673 1.27 25.32 7.64
N PHE A 674 0.01 25.38 8.09
CA PHE A 674 -1.15 24.90 7.33
C PHE A 674 -1.30 25.62 5.98
N LYS A 675 -1.21 26.96 5.98
CA LYS A 675 -1.30 27.77 4.75
C LYS A 675 -0.19 27.42 3.76
N ASN A 676 1.06 27.38 4.23
CA ASN A 676 2.23 27.07 3.40
C ASN A 676 2.20 25.65 2.83
N ASN A 677 1.69 24.67 3.59
CA ASN A 677 1.47 23.31 3.11
C ASN A 677 0.44 23.28 1.96
N PHE A 678 -0.63 24.06 2.06
CA PHE A 678 -1.72 24.01 1.08
C PHE A 678 -1.34 24.56 -0.30
N GLU A 679 -0.30 25.40 -0.40
CA GLU A 679 0.23 25.94 -1.67
C GLU A 679 0.65 24.86 -2.69
N VAL A 680 0.92 23.63 -2.23
CA VAL A 680 1.23 22.49 -3.11
C VAL A 680 0.00 22.08 -3.95
N PHE A 681 -1.21 22.25 -3.43
CA PHE A 681 -2.44 21.75 -4.05
C PHE A 681 -3.19 22.81 -4.88
N THR A 682 -2.95 24.10 -4.64
CA THR A 682 -3.70 25.21 -5.28
C THR A 682 -3.52 25.31 -6.80
N LYS A 683 -2.47 24.72 -7.35
CA LYS A 683 -2.16 24.76 -8.79
C LYS A 683 -2.90 23.69 -9.60
N HIS A 684 -3.56 22.72 -8.95
CA HIS A 684 -4.30 21.66 -9.62
C HIS A 684 -5.76 22.07 -9.86
N LYS A 685 -6.19 22.04 -11.13
CA LYS A 685 -7.57 22.37 -11.52
C LYS A 685 -8.44 21.12 -11.53
N MET A 686 -9.55 21.16 -10.80
CA MET A 686 -10.55 20.08 -10.77
C MET A 686 -11.70 20.39 -11.73
N GLY A 687 -11.77 19.68 -12.86
CA GLY A 687 -12.82 19.90 -13.86
C GLY A 687 -12.61 21.20 -14.65
N LYS A 688 -13.71 21.91 -14.96
CA LYS A 688 -13.67 23.16 -15.75
C LYS A 688 -13.57 24.42 -14.89
N ASP A 689 -14.09 24.39 -13.66
CA ASP A 689 -14.31 25.56 -12.81
C ASP A 689 -13.60 25.38 -11.46
N ASN A 690 -12.92 26.41 -10.97
CA ASN A 690 -12.06 26.33 -9.79
C ASN A 690 -12.82 26.23 -8.44
N ASN A 691 -14.13 26.47 -8.44
CA ASN A 691 -14.93 26.81 -7.24
C ASN A 691 -14.70 25.90 -6.02
N LEU A 692 -14.51 24.59 -6.21
CA LEU A 692 -14.26 23.65 -5.11
C LEU A 692 -12.90 23.88 -4.43
N THR A 693 -11.87 24.22 -5.19
CA THR A 693 -10.54 24.58 -4.65
C THR A 693 -10.63 25.88 -3.85
N ASP A 694 -11.40 26.85 -4.34
CA ASP A 694 -11.60 28.14 -3.68
C ASP A 694 -12.44 28.00 -2.38
N GLU A 695 -13.47 27.15 -2.38
CA GLU A 695 -14.26 26.80 -1.18
C GLU A 695 -13.38 26.13 -0.11
N ILE A 696 -12.53 25.17 -0.50
CA ILE A 696 -11.61 24.49 0.42
C ILE A 696 -10.57 25.48 0.98
N LEU A 697 -10.06 26.40 0.16
CA LEU A 697 -9.13 27.45 0.60
C LEU A 697 -9.77 28.42 1.60
N ALA A 698 -11.04 28.80 1.37
CA ALA A 698 -11.80 29.67 2.28
C ALA A 698 -12.12 29.00 3.64
N ALA A 699 -12.00 27.67 3.73
CA ALA A 699 -12.15 26.91 4.97
C ALA A 699 -10.83 26.67 5.73
N GLY A 700 -9.71 27.23 5.25
CA GLY A 700 -8.43 27.23 5.95
C GLY A 700 -8.28 28.34 7.01
N PRO A 701 -7.09 28.50 7.62
CA PRO A 701 -6.83 29.52 8.63
C PRO A 701 -6.92 30.95 8.09
N ILE A 702 -7.68 31.79 8.80
CA ILE A 702 -7.84 33.23 8.55
C ILE A 702 -6.97 34.00 9.55
N PHE A 703 -6.32 35.08 9.10
CA PHE A 703 -5.36 35.87 9.88
C PHE A 703 -5.89 37.29 10.14
#